data_AF-A0A8I1Q712-F1
#
_entry.id   AF-A0A8I1Q712-F1
#
_cell.length_a   1.000
_cell.length_b   1.000
_cell.length_c   1.000
_cell.angle_alpha   90.00
_cell.angle_beta   90.00
_cell.angle_gamma   90.00
#
_symmetry.space_group_name_H-M   'P 1'
#
loop_
_entity.id
_entity.type
_entity.pdbx_description
1 polymer ?
#
loop_
_entity_poly.entity_id
_entity_poly.type
_entity_poly.pdbx_seq_one_letter_code
_entity_poly.pdbx_strand_id
1 'polypeptide(L)'
;MAKNQEFLELIEELQSLKLDTNRCAEALDALIIIEDNKHEKLVEAVNKHRAFWNQAYRVKHPEQDLFPQELDAANNDFLAPDPAQPDYHAIQQAAITQRAKFAIATKRDEVVLLKILNNNKDECRDYLGRVVVGILEDHPKWQDSEIPDREQPIQAEDDEPIIVNESEDTLPDATIEILQKYAAARFAISYLERLNRLPNAGIEFASNQDFKEFLQPADLPQDQRIPEEKLNFLDKNLFLNELKFYREKSAALLETLYHELEQLDFAQVDQTTLANKKTLITTAPHDVYELIEDNQYKYAELSLEDVKKLQLAVGKKYLMHTLNALEANAALGYLNQTAAQLQGSLKSLPQLQGHNYIDTLVANQEDLKAIKKSLAHVCKDKLKADFKTGIQAKDLNKLDAAATPENFYTLLFQKLPHLEAMKPYIIDDLDLFNALKNDITALQIPDLLKKVGIKANGAPAFTELLLGLSQADRQALVNRLNTSAIVRFSLTTNTNEDALKHFLGDAVVSENAVKKLVAENQQRARINSITNAEIAQILLNMSLWSFGNPAREITQDQIDGINQAIKARQANDDDSYRALITKIEEILVLPPDLAEQLGKNFGITPNQPITDDIKRKIDAEQQRNSVLNSYVIRQHEPISQNLVNFMLSVRKMDNGLVHAINTMPQLEQSLKSIAHLLLTSEDVHTFSQRMTPSQTEGAFFNFLKKLTPERFHQLQQELQKLRLDPNSADQSALKGELARINRQIQNVKKQEQNLYRQLTKLEPLNQVMRIDVYNPGFQLRLNKHQAENREMAQACRVAVEQLSHYHKVLTQYQENLVGNWANTEHEDDIEQLNSELTTELENITQALKKYQIIEQKIAQISTWMTESSTSTKVYGYDGEHVNSYLATREELVEKAVAPKAAQGLQVQVDENEQVAEDAALFKPLPLPDANKVRVFDVVHTYTQNNNQVQVEGRFIYELKSEDNRRVEAAKHNTQKTFDNGYYEVLKFPEAAAKDASELEKAEKETARMKFGLTLAIQALAGKSVLPSRDYPIRIHHGKREELVYVLAAFKALGKSLPKNLRFGNESIQVSSKDALSEQFKEATAAAQKKFLKDPFKAMIQSCTEQMQARHAPEQHKKVSQASSEGVKFYKSHMKKYKEEAEKRQSIEGPTEIPIQAKR
;
A
#
# COMPACT_ATOMS: atom_id res chain seq x y z
N MET A 1 42.97 25.35 -9.92
CA MET A 1 42.87 26.78 -10.32
C MET A 1 42.10 27.49 -9.24
N ALA A 2 42.56 28.66 -8.81
CA ALA A 2 41.90 29.43 -7.77
C ALA A 2 40.49 29.84 -8.20
N LYS A 3 39.58 29.92 -7.23
CA LYS A 3 38.15 30.20 -7.39
C LYS A 3 37.79 31.63 -6.96
N ASN A 4 38.76 32.51 -6.75
CA ASN A 4 38.53 33.87 -6.23
C ASN A 4 37.57 34.67 -7.11
N GLN A 5 37.72 34.61 -8.44
CA GLN A 5 36.82 35.29 -9.37
C GLN A 5 35.38 34.74 -9.28
N GLU A 6 35.22 33.42 -9.32
CA GLU A 6 33.90 32.77 -9.22
C GLU A 6 33.23 33.05 -7.86
N PHE A 7 34.03 33.15 -6.79
CA PHE A 7 33.53 33.46 -5.45
C PHE A 7 33.15 34.94 -5.31
N LEU A 8 33.94 35.86 -5.87
CA LEU A 8 33.61 37.28 -5.93
C LEU A 8 32.29 37.52 -6.69
N GLU A 9 32.16 36.94 -7.89
CA GLU A 9 30.93 37.01 -8.71
C GLU A 9 29.73 36.42 -7.96
N LEU A 10 29.93 35.30 -7.25
CA LEU A 10 28.88 34.72 -6.42
C LEU A 10 28.42 35.70 -5.34
N ILE A 11 29.35 36.35 -4.62
CA ILE A 11 29.06 37.34 -3.58
C ILE A 11 28.28 38.51 -4.17
N GLU A 12 28.78 39.09 -5.26
CA GLU A 12 28.17 40.27 -5.91
C GLU A 12 26.72 40.02 -6.37
N GLU A 13 26.40 38.77 -6.67
CA GLU A 13 25.09 38.38 -7.16
C GLU A 13 24.16 37.77 -6.10
N LEU A 14 24.59 37.66 -4.83
CA LEU A 14 23.80 37.01 -3.75
C LEU A 14 22.37 37.51 -3.63
N GLN A 15 22.13 38.81 -3.83
CA GLN A 15 20.79 39.38 -3.76
C GLN A 15 19.83 38.86 -4.83
N SER A 16 20.35 38.45 -6.00
CA SER A 16 19.53 37.88 -7.07
C SER A 16 19.18 36.41 -6.84
N LEU A 17 19.94 35.74 -5.98
CA LEU A 17 19.77 34.33 -5.64
C LEU A 17 18.75 34.27 -4.50
N LYS A 18 17.62 33.59 -4.71
CA LYS A 18 16.51 33.47 -3.74
C LYS A 18 16.90 32.62 -2.52
N LEU A 19 17.83 33.13 -1.72
CA LEU A 19 18.48 32.45 -0.60
C LEU A 19 17.98 32.96 0.75
N ASP A 20 18.22 32.18 1.80
CA ASP A 20 17.94 32.57 3.19
C ASP A 20 18.79 33.79 3.59
N THR A 21 18.10 34.88 3.94
CA THR A 21 18.72 36.18 4.21
C THR A 21 19.54 36.17 5.51
N ASN A 22 19.14 35.39 6.52
CA ASN A 22 19.86 35.32 7.80
C ASN A 22 21.16 34.54 7.64
N ARG A 23 21.11 33.38 6.98
CA ARG A 23 22.31 32.58 6.70
C ARG A 23 23.28 33.31 5.77
N CYS A 24 22.74 34.11 4.84
CA CYS A 24 23.53 34.99 3.98
C CYS A 24 24.24 36.08 4.79
N ALA A 25 23.51 36.77 5.69
CA ALA A 25 24.10 37.79 6.57
C ALA A 25 25.21 37.21 7.44
N GLU A 26 25.00 36.07 8.10
CA GLU A 26 26.02 35.40 8.90
C GLU A 26 27.27 35.03 8.09
N ALA A 27 27.08 34.51 6.86
CA ALA A 27 28.17 34.13 5.99
C ALA A 27 28.98 35.34 5.50
N LEU A 28 28.31 36.47 5.23
CA LEU A 28 28.96 37.73 4.87
C LEU A 28 29.68 38.37 6.07
N ASP A 29 29.05 38.39 7.24
CA ASP A 29 29.64 38.92 8.48
C ASP A 29 30.95 38.19 8.83
N ALA A 30 30.99 36.86 8.62
CA ALA A 30 32.20 36.07 8.78
C ALA A 30 33.34 36.45 7.81
N LEU A 31 33.03 37.00 6.63
CA LEU A 31 34.03 37.50 5.69
C LEU A 31 34.53 38.91 6.04
N ILE A 32 33.65 39.74 6.61
CA ILE A 32 33.93 41.14 6.95
C ILE A 32 34.96 41.23 8.08
N ILE A 33 34.83 40.44 9.14
CA ILE A 33 35.67 40.57 10.35
C ILE A 33 37.10 39.99 10.22
N ILE A 34 37.52 39.58 9.03
CA ILE A 34 38.83 38.96 8.81
C ILE A 34 39.90 40.04 8.67
N GLU A 35 41.03 39.86 9.36
CA GLU A 35 42.22 40.71 9.16
C GLU A 35 42.81 40.54 7.75
N ASP A 36 43.01 41.67 7.07
CA ASP A 36 43.66 41.76 5.77
C ASP A 36 44.93 40.91 5.69
N ASN A 37 45.09 40.22 4.57
CA ASN A 37 46.24 39.38 4.23
C ASN A 37 46.38 38.05 5.02
N LYS A 38 45.39 37.67 5.84
CA LYS A 38 45.36 36.34 6.49
C LYS A 38 44.56 35.32 5.69
N HIS A 39 45.19 34.75 4.65
CA HIS A 39 44.61 33.70 3.79
C HIS A 39 43.91 32.59 4.59
N GLU A 40 44.56 32.08 5.64
CA GLU A 40 44.06 30.98 6.47
C GLU A 40 42.70 31.32 7.13
N LYS A 41 42.54 32.55 7.63
CA LYS A 41 41.29 33.00 8.25
C LYS A 41 40.15 33.15 7.23
N LEU A 42 40.47 33.57 6.01
CA LEU A 42 39.48 33.62 4.91
C LEU A 42 38.99 32.24 4.53
N VAL A 43 39.90 31.28 4.36
CA VAL A 43 39.54 29.89 4.08
C VAL A 43 38.73 29.29 5.23
N GLU A 44 39.06 29.60 6.47
CA GLU A 44 38.30 29.17 7.65
C GLU A 44 36.87 29.72 7.65
N ALA A 45 36.68 31.02 7.40
CA ALA A 45 35.36 31.65 7.35
C ALA A 45 34.48 31.08 6.23
N VAL A 46 35.05 30.89 5.03
CA VAL A 46 34.36 30.25 3.90
C VAL A 46 33.98 28.81 4.24
N ASN A 47 34.88 28.06 4.87
CA ASN A 47 34.62 26.69 5.27
C ASN A 47 33.53 26.57 6.34
N LYS A 48 33.52 27.47 7.33
CA LYS A 48 32.47 27.52 8.36
C LYS A 48 31.07 27.65 7.76
N HIS A 49 30.95 28.40 6.66
CA HIS A 49 29.68 28.62 5.94
C HIS A 49 29.61 27.87 4.61
N ARG A 50 30.41 26.80 4.40
CA ARG A 50 30.53 26.09 3.12
C ARG A 50 29.20 25.62 2.54
N ALA A 51 28.33 25.07 3.39
CA ALA A 51 27.02 24.58 2.98
C ALA A 51 26.14 25.69 2.37
N PHE A 52 26.24 26.90 2.92
CA PHE A 52 25.54 28.07 2.37
C PHE A 52 26.13 28.47 1.02
N TRP A 53 27.46 28.59 0.92
CA TRP A 53 28.12 28.99 -0.33
C TRP A 53 27.88 28.00 -1.48
N ASN A 54 27.93 26.70 -1.20
CA ASN A 54 27.59 25.68 -2.19
C ASN A 54 26.13 25.72 -2.59
N GLN A 55 25.21 25.93 -1.63
CA GLN A 55 23.79 26.13 -1.94
C GLN A 55 23.60 27.33 -2.87
N ALA A 56 24.25 28.46 -2.56
CA ALA A 56 24.20 29.67 -3.37
C ALA A 56 24.73 29.43 -4.79
N TYR A 57 25.86 28.75 -4.91
CA TYR A 57 26.45 28.44 -6.22
C TYR A 57 25.59 27.47 -7.04
N ARG A 58 24.99 26.46 -6.40
CA ARG A 58 24.09 25.50 -7.06
C ARG A 58 22.83 26.15 -7.64
N VAL A 59 22.39 27.29 -7.12
CA VAL A 59 21.28 28.05 -7.75
C VAL A 59 21.64 28.44 -9.19
N LYS A 60 22.92 28.74 -9.46
CA LYS A 60 23.43 29.04 -10.80
C LYS A 60 23.91 27.79 -11.55
N HIS A 61 24.49 26.85 -10.82
CA HIS A 61 25.15 25.67 -11.36
C HIS A 61 24.63 24.39 -10.65
N PRO A 62 23.42 23.89 -10.99
CA PRO A 62 22.69 22.88 -10.22
C PRO A 62 23.44 21.60 -9.86
N GLU A 63 24.44 21.24 -10.66
CA GLU A 63 25.21 20.00 -10.52
C GLU A 63 26.61 20.22 -9.92
N GLN A 64 26.95 21.45 -9.54
CA GLN A 64 28.32 21.81 -9.15
C GLN A 64 28.35 22.44 -7.76
N ASP A 65 29.30 21.99 -6.95
CA ASP A 65 29.72 22.69 -5.74
C ASP A 65 30.86 23.63 -6.07
N LEU A 66 30.78 24.88 -5.59
CA LEU A 66 31.91 25.80 -5.65
C LEU A 66 33.08 25.27 -4.82
N PHE A 67 32.75 24.67 -3.67
CA PHE A 67 33.70 24.13 -2.70
C PHE A 67 33.46 22.62 -2.48
N PRO A 68 34.34 21.72 -2.91
CA PRO A 68 34.16 20.27 -2.74
C PRO A 68 34.09 19.84 -1.26
N GLN A 69 33.50 18.67 -0.98
CA GLN A 69 33.31 18.16 0.39
C GLN A 69 34.63 17.94 1.15
N GLU A 70 35.73 17.67 0.45
CA GLU A 70 37.07 17.42 1.01
C GLU A 70 38.02 18.61 0.77
N LEU A 71 37.60 19.82 1.11
CA LEU A 71 38.53 20.94 1.27
C LEU A 71 39.33 20.69 2.56
N ASP A 72 40.49 20.05 2.41
CA ASP A 72 41.47 19.90 3.48
C ASP A 72 41.91 21.30 3.93
N ALA A 73 41.95 21.57 5.23
CA ALA A 73 42.26 22.91 5.76
C ALA A 73 43.67 23.39 5.35
N ALA A 74 44.51 22.48 4.85
CA ALA A 74 45.85 22.74 4.35
C ALA A 74 45.94 22.91 2.81
N ASN A 75 44.83 22.75 2.07
CA ASN A 75 44.83 22.80 0.60
C ASN A 75 44.61 24.24 0.10
N ASN A 76 45.71 25.01 0.03
CA ASN A 76 45.76 26.44 -0.28
C ASN A 76 45.43 26.82 -1.74
N ASP A 77 45.11 25.85 -2.60
CA ASP A 77 44.99 26.07 -4.05
C ASP A 77 43.61 26.61 -4.49
N PHE A 78 42.60 26.64 -3.60
CA PHE A 78 41.22 27.02 -3.94
C PHE A 78 40.95 28.53 -3.84
N LEU A 79 41.47 29.21 -2.81
CA LEU A 79 41.39 30.68 -2.70
C LEU A 79 42.79 31.27 -2.72
N ALA A 80 43.58 30.98 -3.75
CA ALA A 80 45.00 31.32 -3.76
C ALA A 80 45.25 32.83 -3.91
N PRO A 81 46.34 33.36 -3.32
CA PRO A 81 46.80 34.72 -3.57
C PRO A 81 47.51 34.76 -4.93
N ASP A 82 46.72 34.72 -6.00
CA ASP A 82 47.19 34.81 -7.39
C ASP A 82 47.00 36.26 -7.89
N PRO A 83 48.04 36.98 -8.32
CA PRO A 83 47.91 38.33 -8.87
C PRO A 83 47.08 38.40 -10.17
N ALA A 84 46.79 37.26 -10.82
CA ALA A 84 45.86 37.18 -11.95
C ALA A 84 44.38 37.00 -11.52
N GLN A 85 44.09 37.00 -10.22
CA GLN A 85 42.76 36.84 -9.64
C GLN A 85 42.45 38.02 -8.71
N PRO A 86 41.16 38.26 -8.37
CA PRO A 86 40.81 39.21 -7.33
C PRO A 86 41.52 38.88 -6.01
N ASP A 87 42.04 39.92 -5.37
CA ASP A 87 42.62 39.79 -4.05
C ASP A 87 41.54 39.64 -2.98
N TYR A 88 41.96 39.28 -1.77
CA TYR A 88 41.02 39.08 -0.65
C TYR A 88 40.34 40.37 -0.23
N HIS A 89 40.99 41.51 -0.45
CA HIS A 89 40.43 42.82 -0.17
C HIS A 89 39.21 43.09 -1.04
N ALA A 90 39.27 42.77 -2.35
CA ALA A 90 38.13 42.87 -3.24
C ALA A 90 36.95 41.97 -2.81
N ILE A 91 37.25 40.75 -2.33
CA ILE A 91 36.23 39.82 -1.79
C ILE A 91 35.57 40.42 -0.53
N GLN A 92 36.35 41.02 0.36
CA GLN A 92 35.84 41.67 1.57
C GLN A 92 35.00 42.91 1.25
N GLN A 93 35.47 43.78 0.34
CA GLN A 93 34.71 44.95 -0.12
C GLN A 93 33.38 44.54 -0.78
N ALA A 94 33.37 43.47 -1.58
CA ALA A 94 32.14 42.92 -2.14
C ALA A 94 31.21 42.38 -1.04
N ALA A 95 31.75 41.69 -0.03
CA ALA A 95 30.97 41.18 1.10
C ALA A 95 30.33 42.32 1.92
N ILE A 96 31.10 43.36 2.23
CA ILE A 96 30.63 44.59 2.90
C ILE A 96 29.52 45.25 2.09
N THR A 97 29.74 45.44 0.79
CA THR A 97 28.77 46.06 -0.11
C THR A 97 27.46 45.29 -0.11
N GLN A 98 27.51 43.98 -0.25
CA GLN A 98 26.32 43.13 -0.29
C GLN A 98 25.62 43.09 1.05
N ARG A 99 26.38 43.01 2.16
CA ARG A 99 25.82 43.03 3.52
C ARG A 99 25.09 44.35 3.82
N ALA A 100 25.65 45.47 3.36
CA ALA A 100 25.02 46.78 3.46
C ALA A 100 23.75 46.87 2.60
N LYS A 101 23.77 46.37 1.35
CA LYS A 101 22.54 46.31 0.53
C LYS A 101 21.47 45.43 1.18
N PHE A 102 21.82 44.27 1.74
CA PHE A 102 20.89 43.42 2.50
C PHE A 102 20.31 44.17 3.71
N ALA A 103 21.15 44.85 4.49
CA ALA A 103 20.70 45.64 5.63
C ALA A 103 19.72 46.74 5.21
N ILE A 104 20.07 47.53 4.19
CA ILE A 104 19.19 48.58 3.64
C ILE A 104 17.89 47.98 3.12
N ALA A 105 17.95 46.82 2.46
CA ALA A 105 16.76 46.14 1.95
C ALA A 105 15.77 45.76 3.07
N THR A 106 16.24 45.52 4.29
CA THR A 106 15.37 45.20 5.45
C THR A 106 14.80 46.43 6.16
N LYS A 107 15.28 47.65 5.87
CA LYS A 107 14.79 48.87 6.51
C LYS A 107 13.52 49.36 5.80
N ARG A 108 12.39 49.36 6.53
CA ARG A 108 11.15 50.05 6.10
C ARG A 108 11.03 51.47 6.67
N ASP A 109 11.81 51.78 7.70
CA ASP A 109 11.83 53.10 8.32
C ASP A 109 12.36 54.14 7.32
N GLU A 110 11.44 54.99 6.87
CA GLU A 110 11.71 56.10 5.95
C GLU A 110 12.77 57.05 6.52
N VAL A 111 12.84 57.21 7.84
CA VAL A 111 13.82 58.09 8.51
C VAL A 111 15.23 57.55 8.33
N VAL A 112 15.43 56.24 8.51
CA VAL A 112 16.74 55.59 8.33
C VAL A 112 17.19 55.68 6.87
N LEU A 113 16.29 55.38 5.93
CA LEU A 113 16.59 55.47 4.50
C LEU A 113 16.90 56.91 4.08
N LEU A 114 16.17 57.89 4.60
CA LEU A 114 16.43 59.31 4.34
C LEU A 114 17.76 59.77 4.94
N LYS A 115 18.13 59.31 6.15
CA LYS A 115 19.45 59.60 6.74
C LYS A 115 20.60 59.11 5.85
N ILE A 116 20.50 57.90 5.27
CA ILE A 116 21.50 57.40 4.30
C ILE A 116 21.62 58.31 3.07
N LEU A 117 20.50 58.85 2.58
CA LEU A 117 20.46 59.75 1.41
C LEU A 117 20.84 61.21 1.71
N ASN A 118 20.78 61.62 2.97
CA ASN A 118 21.07 63.00 3.41
C ASN A 118 22.55 63.18 3.75
N ASN A 119 23.16 62.15 4.31
CA ASN A 119 24.55 62.19 4.74
C ASN A 119 25.50 62.31 3.54
N ASN A 120 26.55 63.14 3.70
CA ASN A 120 27.67 63.11 2.77
C ASN A 120 28.43 61.77 2.87
N LYS A 121 29.49 61.57 2.08
CA LYS A 121 30.13 60.24 1.98
C LYS A 121 30.71 59.75 3.32
N ASP A 122 31.36 60.63 4.07
CA ASP A 122 32.00 60.29 5.35
C ASP A 122 30.95 60.13 6.47
N GLU A 123 29.92 60.97 6.49
CA GLU A 123 28.75 60.84 7.38
C GLU A 123 27.94 59.56 7.08
N CYS A 124 27.90 59.14 5.80
CA CYS A 124 27.18 57.94 5.37
C CYS A 124 27.94 56.67 5.77
N ARG A 125 29.28 56.68 5.67
CA ARG A 125 30.13 55.58 6.17
C ARG A 125 29.91 55.35 7.66
N ASP A 126 29.94 56.38 8.50
CA ASP A 126 29.64 56.26 9.94
C ASP A 126 28.24 55.66 10.16
N TYR A 127 27.23 56.27 9.53
CA TYR A 127 25.84 55.89 9.76
C TYR A 127 25.54 54.45 9.33
N LEU A 128 26.13 54.00 8.22
CA LEU A 128 26.03 52.62 7.76
C LEU A 128 26.68 51.65 8.75
N GLY A 129 27.85 52.00 9.28
CA GLY A 129 28.55 51.20 10.29
C GLY A 129 27.75 51.06 11.57
N ARG A 130 27.33 52.18 12.16
CA ARG A 130 26.73 52.21 13.50
C ARG A 130 25.27 51.79 13.55
N VAL A 131 24.46 52.19 12.57
CA VAL A 131 22.98 52.09 12.66
C VAL A 131 22.40 51.05 11.71
N VAL A 132 23.04 50.80 10.57
CA VAL A 132 22.47 49.96 9.52
C VAL A 132 23.02 48.54 9.56
N VAL A 133 24.35 48.38 9.62
CA VAL A 133 25.02 47.08 9.50
C VAL A 133 25.60 46.59 10.83
N GLY A 134 26.08 47.48 11.70
CA GLY A 134 26.68 47.16 13.00
C GLY A 134 28.07 46.54 12.89
N ILE A 135 28.16 45.39 12.23
CA ILE A 135 29.39 44.58 12.11
C ILE A 135 30.55 45.28 11.35
N LEU A 136 30.29 46.40 10.66
CA LEU A 136 31.36 47.13 9.97
C LEU A 136 32.33 47.80 10.94
N GLU A 137 31.85 48.18 12.14
CA GLU A 137 32.72 48.75 13.18
C GLU A 137 33.75 47.72 13.68
N ASP A 138 33.47 46.43 13.51
CA ASP A 138 34.38 45.33 13.85
C ASP A 138 35.38 45.00 12.72
N HIS A 139 35.32 45.70 11.57
CA HIS A 139 36.26 45.48 10.48
C HIS A 139 37.66 45.98 10.86
N PRO A 140 38.75 45.21 10.63
CA PRO A 140 40.10 45.56 11.14
C PRO A 140 40.71 46.86 10.61
N LYS A 141 40.21 47.35 9.46
CA LYS A 141 40.58 48.65 8.87
C LYS A 141 39.52 49.74 9.04
N TRP A 142 38.48 49.48 9.83
CA TRP A 142 37.52 50.51 10.17
C TRP A 142 38.19 51.53 11.10
N GLN A 143 38.22 52.78 10.67
CA GLN A 143 38.76 53.89 11.45
C GLN A 143 37.76 54.30 12.53
N ASP A 144 38.28 54.84 13.63
CA ASP A 144 37.43 55.41 14.68
C ASP A 144 36.61 56.57 14.11
N SER A 145 35.34 56.64 14.48
CA SER A 145 34.48 57.74 14.05
C SER A 145 34.85 59.04 14.76
N GLU A 146 34.98 60.13 13.99
CA GLU A 146 35.43 61.43 14.48
C GLU A 146 34.29 62.46 14.42
N ILE A 147 34.34 63.43 15.33
CA ILE A 147 33.53 64.65 15.23
C ILE A 147 34.43 65.68 14.55
N PRO A 148 34.12 66.16 13.32
CA PRO A 148 35.00 67.06 12.61
C PRO A 148 35.16 68.37 13.37
N ASP A 149 36.40 68.84 13.52
CA ASP A 149 36.75 70.14 14.14
C ASP A 149 36.18 71.29 13.28
N ARG A 150 34.90 71.62 13.47
CA ARG A 150 34.29 72.78 12.84
C ARG A 150 34.63 74.03 13.64
N GLU A 151 35.38 74.96 13.05
CA GLU A 151 35.60 76.32 13.58
C GLU A 151 34.32 77.20 13.61
N GLN A 152 33.12 76.64 13.44
CA GLN A 152 31.86 77.39 13.51
C GLN A 152 30.91 76.79 14.56
N PRO A 153 30.31 77.63 15.44
CA PRO A 153 29.45 77.16 16.51
C PRO A 153 28.11 76.64 15.95
N ILE A 154 27.75 75.42 16.35
CA ILE A 154 26.46 74.80 16.07
C ILE A 154 25.37 75.64 16.77
N GLN A 155 24.44 76.22 16.01
CA GLN A 155 23.23 76.86 16.53
C GLN A 155 22.00 76.02 16.16
N ALA A 156 21.73 74.97 16.96
CA ALA A 156 20.42 74.36 17.14
C ALA A 156 20.48 73.43 18.37
N GLU A 157 19.50 73.51 19.29
CA GLU A 157 19.47 72.74 20.55
C GLU A 157 19.05 71.26 20.40
N ASP A 158 18.70 70.79 19.18
CA ASP A 158 18.16 69.44 18.93
C ASP A 158 18.92 68.63 17.83
N ASP A 159 20.03 69.14 17.28
CA ASP A 159 20.76 68.44 16.21
C ASP A 159 21.80 67.44 16.78
N GLU A 160 21.67 66.15 16.43
CA GLU A 160 22.65 65.11 16.71
C GLU A 160 24.06 65.56 16.25
N PRO A 161 25.14 65.30 17.01
CA PRO A 161 26.49 65.64 16.57
C PRO A 161 26.78 64.98 15.22
N ILE A 162 27.36 65.75 14.29
CA ILE A 162 27.80 65.23 12.99
C ILE A 162 29.02 64.35 13.26
N ILE A 163 28.88 63.06 12.97
CA ILE A 163 29.93 62.07 13.11
C ILE A 163 30.34 61.62 11.71
N VAL A 164 31.64 61.59 11.44
CA VAL A 164 32.23 61.21 10.15
C VAL A 164 33.16 60.02 10.30
N ASN A 165 33.31 59.25 9.22
CA ASN A 165 34.23 58.12 9.18
C ASN A 165 34.97 58.07 7.84
N GLU A 166 36.31 58.12 7.88
CA GLU A 166 37.19 58.18 6.71
C GLU A 166 37.71 56.79 6.24
N SER A 167 36.98 55.71 6.55
CA SER A 167 37.32 54.32 6.13
C SER A 167 37.12 54.06 4.62
N GLU A 168 37.64 54.92 3.75
CA GLU A 168 37.51 54.83 2.29
C GLU A 168 38.11 53.53 1.74
N ASP A 169 39.20 53.03 2.33
CA ASP A 169 39.82 51.75 1.98
C ASP A 169 38.86 50.56 2.20
N THR A 170 37.99 50.65 3.20
CA THR A 170 37.03 49.58 3.55
C THR A 170 35.71 49.74 2.78
N LEU A 171 35.21 50.97 2.68
CA LEU A 171 33.96 51.30 2.00
C LEU A 171 34.16 52.51 1.07
N PRO A 172 34.60 52.28 -0.18
CA PRO A 172 34.95 53.36 -1.10
C PRO A 172 33.77 54.26 -1.46
N ASP A 173 34.08 55.48 -1.86
CA ASP A 173 33.13 56.48 -2.34
C ASP A 173 32.13 55.96 -3.38
N ALA A 174 32.64 55.22 -4.38
CA ALA A 174 31.82 54.64 -5.43
C ALA A 174 30.80 53.64 -4.88
N THR A 175 31.16 52.92 -3.82
CA THR A 175 30.28 51.98 -3.13
C THR A 175 29.21 52.71 -2.33
N ILE A 176 29.57 53.80 -1.63
CA ILE A 176 28.60 54.65 -0.93
C ILE A 176 27.55 55.19 -1.91
N GLU A 177 27.95 55.67 -3.08
CA GLU A 177 27.02 56.15 -4.11
C GLU A 177 26.07 55.03 -4.59
N ILE A 178 26.55 53.79 -4.72
CA ILE A 178 25.72 52.62 -5.05
C ILE A 178 24.70 52.34 -3.93
N LEU A 179 25.14 52.38 -2.67
CA LEU A 179 24.28 52.14 -1.51
C LEU A 179 23.23 53.23 -1.34
N GLN A 180 23.56 54.49 -1.63
CA GLN A 180 22.61 55.60 -1.65
C GLN A 180 21.56 55.43 -2.75
N LYS A 181 21.95 55.06 -3.98
CA LYS A 181 20.98 54.73 -5.05
C LYS A 181 20.06 53.58 -4.65
N TYR A 182 20.61 52.57 -3.97
CA TYR A 182 19.85 51.44 -3.45
C TYR A 182 18.85 51.86 -2.37
N ALA A 183 19.28 52.68 -1.40
CA ALA A 183 18.41 53.25 -0.37
C ALA A 183 17.29 54.11 -0.97
N ALA A 184 17.58 54.88 -2.03
CA ALA A 184 16.58 55.66 -2.74
C ALA A 184 15.50 54.78 -3.38
N ALA A 185 15.90 53.69 -4.04
CA ALA A 185 14.96 52.73 -4.61
C ALA A 185 14.06 52.09 -3.53
N ARG A 186 14.62 51.67 -2.39
CA ARG A 186 13.83 51.09 -1.28
C ARG A 186 12.92 52.12 -0.62
N PHE A 187 13.38 53.36 -0.47
CA PHE A 187 12.55 54.46 0.02
C PHE A 187 11.34 54.68 -0.88
N ALA A 188 11.54 54.73 -2.20
CA ALA A 188 10.45 54.90 -3.16
C ALA A 188 9.44 53.73 -3.14
N ILE A 189 9.90 52.48 -2.94
CA ILE A 189 9.02 51.32 -2.79
C ILE A 189 8.17 51.45 -1.51
N SER A 190 8.80 51.70 -0.35
CA SER A 190 8.11 51.88 0.94
C SER A 190 7.08 53.01 0.88
N TYR A 191 7.49 54.14 0.31
CA TYR A 191 6.67 55.33 0.11
C TYR A 191 5.42 55.05 -0.74
N LEU A 192 5.58 54.38 -1.89
CA LEU A 192 4.46 54.01 -2.77
C LEU A 192 3.53 52.96 -2.13
N GLU A 193 4.09 52.06 -1.31
CA GLU A 193 3.30 51.06 -0.59
C GLU A 193 2.38 51.72 0.45
N ARG A 194 2.91 52.67 1.23
CA ARG A 194 2.14 53.45 2.20
C ARG A 194 0.97 54.19 1.53
N LEU A 195 1.19 54.71 0.33
CA LEU A 195 0.16 55.38 -0.46
C LEU A 195 -0.81 54.41 -1.17
N ASN A 196 -0.57 53.09 -1.06
CA ASN A 196 -1.29 52.05 -1.80
C ASN A 196 -1.27 52.28 -3.32
N ARG A 197 -0.15 52.78 -3.84
CA ARG A 197 0.09 53.12 -5.26
C ARG A 197 1.18 52.26 -5.91
N LEU A 198 1.56 51.15 -5.29
CA LEU A 198 2.61 50.28 -5.81
C LEU A 198 2.22 49.77 -7.23
N PRO A 199 3.00 50.08 -8.28
CA PRO A 199 2.61 49.82 -9.68
C PRO A 199 2.50 48.32 -9.96
N ASN A 200 1.39 47.80 -10.48
CA ASN A 200 1.22 46.37 -10.85
C ASN A 200 2.35 45.85 -11.76
N ALA A 201 2.60 44.53 -11.76
CA ALA A 201 3.71 43.95 -12.52
C ALA A 201 3.58 44.27 -14.03
N GLY A 202 4.71 44.67 -14.65
CA GLY A 202 4.77 44.96 -16.09
C GLY A 202 4.67 46.45 -16.48
N ILE A 203 4.84 47.38 -15.53
CA ILE A 203 4.91 48.81 -15.86
C ILE A 203 6.30 49.14 -16.43
N GLU A 204 6.31 49.60 -17.68
CA GLU A 204 7.49 50.13 -18.38
C GLU A 204 7.42 51.66 -18.39
N PHE A 205 8.45 52.31 -17.84
CA PHE A 205 8.63 53.76 -17.99
C PHE A 205 9.43 54.03 -19.27
N ALA A 206 9.01 54.95 -20.14
CA ALA A 206 9.73 55.22 -21.38
C ALA A 206 11.08 55.93 -21.12
N SER A 207 11.18 56.70 -20.05
CA SER A 207 12.40 57.41 -19.62
C SER A 207 12.55 57.50 -18.09
N ASN A 208 13.72 57.92 -17.60
CA ASN A 208 13.92 58.25 -16.17
C ASN A 208 13.05 59.44 -15.74
N GLN A 209 12.71 60.35 -16.66
CA GLN A 209 11.85 61.49 -16.36
C GLN A 209 10.41 61.03 -16.08
N ASP A 210 9.86 60.14 -16.92
CA ASP A 210 8.51 59.57 -16.71
C ASP A 210 8.41 58.81 -15.39
N PHE A 211 9.49 58.12 -15.00
CA PHE A 211 9.59 57.44 -13.71
C PHE A 211 9.57 58.42 -12.53
N LYS A 212 10.32 59.53 -12.61
CA LYS A 212 10.31 60.58 -11.57
C LYS A 212 8.94 61.26 -11.47
N GLU A 213 8.28 61.51 -12.59
CA GLU A 213 6.91 62.06 -12.61
C GLU A 213 5.89 61.10 -12.00
N PHE A 214 6.03 59.78 -12.22
CA PHE A 214 5.20 58.77 -11.57
C PHE A 214 5.36 58.76 -10.04
N LEU A 215 6.56 59.04 -9.53
CA LEU A 215 6.84 59.14 -8.09
C LEU A 215 6.40 60.47 -7.47
N GLN A 216 6.11 61.48 -8.28
CA GLN A 216 5.60 62.79 -7.85
C GLN A 216 4.32 63.20 -8.61
N PRO A 217 3.22 62.46 -8.46
CA PRO A 217 1.98 62.83 -9.12
C PRO A 217 1.48 64.17 -8.55
N ALA A 218 0.98 65.03 -9.45
CA ALA A 218 0.60 66.41 -9.15
C ALA A 218 -0.51 66.53 -8.10
N ASP A 219 -1.24 65.44 -7.83
CA ASP A 219 -2.33 65.34 -6.86
C ASP A 219 -1.88 65.10 -5.41
N LEU A 220 -0.60 64.83 -5.16
CA LEU A 220 -0.07 64.68 -3.80
C LEU A 220 0.23 66.04 -3.14
N PRO A 221 -0.18 66.23 -1.86
CA PRO A 221 0.24 67.37 -1.03
C PRO A 221 1.76 67.54 -0.99
N GLN A 222 2.25 68.79 -0.95
CA GLN A 222 3.68 69.10 -1.08
C GLN A 222 4.54 68.49 0.05
N ASP A 223 3.98 68.39 1.26
CA ASP A 223 4.54 67.74 2.45
C ASP A 223 4.59 66.21 2.35
N GLN A 224 3.83 65.64 1.41
CA GLN A 224 3.82 64.21 1.14
C GLN A 224 4.71 63.84 -0.04
N ARG A 225 5.33 64.77 -0.77
CA ARG A 225 6.17 64.45 -1.96
C ARG A 225 7.59 64.04 -1.58
N ILE A 226 8.20 63.17 -2.38
CA ILE A 226 9.64 62.88 -2.28
C ILE A 226 10.43 64.17 -2.56
N PRO A 227 11.38 64.61 -1.72
CA PRO A 227 12.14 65.84 -2.01
C PRO A 227 12.90 65.75 -3.35
N GLU A 228 12.92 66.85 -4.11
CA GLU A 228 13.46 66.88 -5.48
C GLU A 228 14.95 66.48 -5.54
N GLU A 229 15.72 66.85 -4.53
CA GLU A 229 17.13 66.48 -4.36
C GLU A 229 17.32 64.95 -4.25
N LYS A 230 16.32 64.22 -3.74
CA LYS A 230 16.35 62.76 -3.57
C LYS A 230 15.94 62.01 -4.83
N LEU A 231 15.18 62.66 -5.71
CA LEU A 231 14.89 62.11 -7.04
C LEU A 231 16.15 61.93 -7.88
N ASN A 232 17.25 62.63 -7.58
CA ASN A 232 18.49 62.50 -8.34
C ASN A 232 19.26 61.20 -8.05
N PHE A 233 19.03 60.58 -6.90
CA PHE A 233 19.58 59.27 -6.55
C PHE A 233 18.75 58.10 -7.10
N LEU A 234 17.54 58.36 -7.59
CA LEU A 234 16.66 57.32 -8.11
C LEU A 234 17.07 56.89 -9.52
N ASP A 235 17.48 55.62 -9.61
CA ASP A 235 17.70 54.93 -10.88
C ASP A 235 16.48 54.04 -11.20
N LYS A 236 15.90 54.23 -12.40
CA LYS A 236 14.71 53.50 -12.85
C LYS A 236 14.94 51.98 -12.87
N ASN A 237 16.07 51.53 -13.40
CA ASN A 237 16.33 50.10 -13.58
C ASN A 237 16.55 49.44 -12.21
N LEU A 238 17.27 50.13 -11.32
CA LEU A 238 17.45 49.69 -9.94
C LEU A 238 16.12 49.60 -9.20
N PHE A 239 15.26 50.62 -9.30
CA PHE A 239 13.92 50.59 -8.71
C PHE A 239 13.07 49.44 -9.24
N LEU A 240 13.03 49.23 -10.56
CA LEU A 240 12.24 48.14 -11.16
C LEU A 240 12.75 46.77 -10.74
N ASN A 241 14.08 46.59 -10.69
CA ASN A 241 14.70 45.35 -10.21
C ASN A 241 14.38 45.12 -8.73
N GLU A 242 14.48 46.15 -7.89
CA GLU A 242 14.15 46.07 -6.48
C GLU A 242 12.67 45.82 -6.22
N LEU A 243 11.78 46.43 -7.00
CA LEU A 243 10.35 46.21 -6.91
C LEU A 243 9.99 44.78 -7.31
N LYS A 244 10.63 44.24 -8.36
CA LYS A 244 10.47 42.85 -8.77
C LYS A 244 10.97 41.90 -7.68
N PHE A 245 12.17 42.14 -7.16
CA PHE A 245 12.75 41.35 -6.08
C PHE A 245 11.86 41.37 -4.82
N TYR A 246 11.40 42.55 -4.40
CA TYR A 246 10.48 42.73 -3.28
C TYR A 246 9.21 41.88 -3.43
N ARG A 247 8.59 41.89 -4.61
CA ARG A 247 7.38 41.11 -4.89
C ARG A 247 7.60 39.61 -4.90
N GLU A 248 8.65 39.16 -5.56
CA GLU A 248 8.97 37.73 -5.59
C GLU A 248 9.28 37.19 -4.20
N LYS A 249 9.94 38.01 -3.36
CA LYS A 249 10.21 37.68 -1.97
C LYS A 249 8.93 37.66 -1.12
N SER A 250 8.07 38.68 -1.25
CA SER A 250 6.74 38.72 -0.61
C SER A 250 5.91 37.49 -0.96
N ALA A 251 5.88 37.12 -2.25
CA ALA A 251 5.12 35.96 -2.72
C ALA A 251 5.67 34.64 -2.18
N ALA A 252 7.00 34.43 -2.22
CA ALA A 252 7.63 33.22 -1.69
C ALA A 252 7.45 33.07 -0.18
N LEU A 253 7.54 34.19 0.56
CA LEU A 253 7.27 34.23 1.99
C LEU A 253 5.80 33.92 2.28
N LEU A 254 4.88 34.50 1.51
CA LEU A 254 3.44 34.23 1.64
C LEU A 254 3.12 32.75 1.39
N GLU A 255 3.69 32.13 0.35
CA GLU A 255 3.56 30.69 0.09
C GLU A 255 4.10 29.84 1.25
N THR A 256 5.27 30.22 1.79
CA THR A 256 5.86 29.53 2.96
C THR A 256 4.94 29.63 4.17
N LEU A 257 4.39 30.82 4.44
CA LEU A 257 3.45 31.03 5.54
C LEU A 257 2.12 30.29 5.32
N TYR A 258 1.62 30.20 4.08
CA TYR A 258 0.46 29.37 3.76
C TYR A 258 0.74 27.89 4.00
N HIS A 259 1.91 27.40 3.63
CA HIS A 259 2.32 26.02 3.88
C HIS A 259 2.46 25.72 5.38
N GLU A 260 3.14 26.59 6.14
CA GLU A 260 3.21 26.51 7.60
C GLU A 260 1.80 26.48 8.21
N LEU A 261 0.90 27.34 7.71
CA LEU A 261 -0.49 27.37 8.16
C LEU A 261 -1.25 26.10 7.82
N GLU A 262 -1.05 25.50 6.64
CA GLU A 262 -1.69 24.24 6.25
C GLU A 262 -1.29 23.09 7.18
N GLN A 263 -0.02 23.02 7.56
CA GLN A 263 0.52 22.02 8.49
C GLN A 263 0.10 22.27 9.95
N LEU A 264 -0.36 23.47 10.28
CA LEU A 264 -0.74 23.83 11.64
C LEU A 264 -2.05 23.14 12.07
N ASP A 265 -1.95 22.29 13.08
CA ASP A 265 -3.10 21.72 13.82
C ASP A 265 -3.32 22.50 15.13
N PHE A 266 -4.33 23.37 15.12
CA PHE A 266 -4.70 24.18 16.28
C PHE A 266 -5.03 23.36 17.54
N ALA A 267 -5.30 22.06 17.43
CA ALA A 267 -5.51 21.19 18.59
C ALA A 267 -4.22 20.86 19.36
N GLN A 268 -3.04 21.03 18.74
CA GLN A 268 -1.73 20.66 19.31
C GLN A 268 -0.82 21.87 19.60
N VAL A 269 -1.27 23.08 19.29
CA VAL A 269 -0.49 24.31 19.45
C VAL A 269 -0.58 24.84 20.88
N ASP A 270 0.53 25.32 21.44
CA ASP A 270 0.55 25.90 22.79
C ASP A 270 -0.25 27.22 22.90
N GLN A 271 -0.59 27.60 24.13
CA GLN A 271 -1.41 28.79 24.40
C GLN A 271 -0.75 30.10 23.95
N THR A 272 0.57 30.17 23.97
CA THR A 272 1.34 31.37 23.59
C THR A 272 1.28 31.59 22.08
N THR A 273 1.46 30.53 21.30
CA THR A 273 1.35 30.53 19.85
C THR A 273 -0.09 30.80 19.41
N LEU A 274 -1.08 30.24 20.12
CA LEU A 274 -2.49 30.55 19.89
C LEU A 274 -2.82 32.02 20.16
N ALA A 275 -2.28 32.60 21.25
CA ALA A 275 -2.43 34.02 21.57
C ALA A 275 -1.80 34.92 20.50
N ASN A 276 -0.59 34.59 20.02
CA ASN A 276 0.08 35.33 18.96
C ASN A 276 -0.70 35.30 17.63
N LYS A 277 -1.27 34.14 17.26
CA LYS A 277 -2.14 34.03 16.06
C LYS A 277 -3.47 34.75 16.25
N LYS A 278 -4.00 34.83 17.48
CA LYS A 278 -5.18 35.62 17.81
C LYS A 278 -4.91 37.13 17.67
N THR A 279 -3.77 37.60 18.16
CA THR A 279 -3.34 39.00 17.98
C THR A 279 -3.24 39.35 16.49
N LEU A 280 -2.61 38.48 15.69
CA LEU A 280 -2.46 38.68 14.23
C LEU A 280 -3.79 38.92 13.51
N ILE A 281 -4.88 38.23 13.89
CA ILE A 281 -6.20 38.34 13.24
C ILE A 281 -7.10 39.43 13.82
N THR A 282 -6.72 40.07 14.93
CA THR A 282 -7.47 41.18 15.56
C THR A 282 -6.84 42.54 15.34
N THR A 283 -5.55 42.58 15.03
CA THR A 283 -4.80 43.81 14.77
C THR A 283 -5.13 44.39 13.38
N ALA A 284 -5.23 45.71 13.26
CA ALA A 284 -5.42 46.35 11.98
C ALA A 284 -4.23 46.02 11.04
N PRO A 285 -4.43 45.78 9.73
CA PRO A 285 -3.37 45.30 8.84
C PRO A 285 -2.10 46.16 8.81
N HIS A 286 -2.22 47.46 9.09
CA HIS A 286 -1.08 48.39 9.16
C HIS A 286 -0.29 48.28 10.47
N ASP A 287 -0.91 47.83 11.56
CA ASP A 287 -0.30 47.75 12.90
C ASP A 287 0.29 46.36 13.18
N VAL A 288 0.01 45.38 12.30
CA VAL A 288 0.54 44.00 12.40
C VAL A 288 2.07 43.98 12.41
N TYR A 289 2.70 44.95 11.73
CA TYR A 289 4.15 45.03 11.60
C TYR A 289 4.87 45.43 12.90
N GLU A 290 4.17 46.08 13.85
CA GLU A 290 4.73 46.54 15.12
C GLU A 290 4.62 45.49 16.24
N LEU A 291 3.74 44.48 16.07
CA LEU A 291 3.28 43.60 17.16
C LEU A 291 3.98 42.22 17.24
N ILE A 292 5.00 41.96 16.43
CA ILE A 292 5.68 40.65 16.37
C ILE A 292 7.18 40.81 16.65
N GLU A 293 7.52 41.05 17.91
CA GLU A 293 8.90 41.29 18.38
C GLU A 293 9.87 40.12 18.10
N ASP A 294 9.40 38.86 18.13
CA ASP A 294 10.25 37.66 17.92
C ASP A 294 10.46 37.25 16.45
N ASN A 295 9.83 37.94 15.48
CA ASN A 295 9.87 37.56 14.06
C ASN A 295 9.84 38.78 13.12
N GLN A 296 10.43 39.91 13.54
CA GLN A 296 10.40 41.18 12.80
C GLN A 296 10.81 41.05 11.32
N TYR A 297 11.67 40.09 10.97
CA TYR A 297 12.11 39.84 9.59
C TYR A 297 11.13 39.01 8.73
N LYS A 298 10.22 38.21 9.33
CA LYS A 298 9.34 37.28 8.61
C LYS A 298 8.05 37.90 8.07
N TYR A 299 7.68 39.11 8.49
CA TYR A 299 6.43 39.76 8.04
C TYR A 299 6.66 41.14 7.42
N ALA A 300 7.81 41.77 7.67
CA ALA A 300 8.23 43.04 7.06
C ALA A 300 8.49 42.95 5.54
N GLU A 301 8.25 41.80 4.92
CA GLU A 301 8.38 41.61 3.47
C GLU A 301 7.04 41.32 2.79
N LEU A 302 5.95 41.16 3.56
CA LEU A 302 4.61 41.01 3.00
C LEU A 302 4.02 42.36 2.62
N SER A 303 3.29 42.38 1.50
CA SER A 303 2.45 43.54 1.16
C SER A 303 1.23 43.64 2.08
N LEU A 304 0.66 44.83 2.23
CA LEU A 304 -0.59 45.03 2.97
C LEU A 304 -1.73 44.11 2.51
N GLU A 305 -1.81 43.84 1.21
CA GLU A 305 -2.81 42.95 0.63
C GLU A 305 -2.54 41.48 1.00
N ASP A 306 -1.28 41.08 1.02
CA ASP A 306 -0.88 39.73 1.41
C ASP A 306 -1.12 39.49 2.91
N VAL A 307 -0.92 40.50 3.76
CA VAL A 307 -1.29 40.46 5.19
C VAL A 307 -2.79 40.25 5.36
N LYS A 308 -3.65 40.94 4.60
CA LYS A 308 -5.11 40.72 4.67
C LYS A 308 -5.50 39.30 4.26
N LYS A 309 -4.90 38.77 3.20
CA LYS A 309 -5.14 37.39 2.74
C LYS A 309 -4.67 36.36 3.77
N LEU A 310 -3.53 36.61 4.41
CA LEU A 310 -3.00 35.78 5.49
C LEU A 310 -3.93 35.82 6.71
N GLN A 311 -4.35 37.00 7.17
CA GLN A 311 -5.31 37.16 8.27
C GLN A 311 -6.62 36.41 8.01
N LEU A 312 -7.15 36.47 6.79
CA LEU A 312 -8.36 35.74 6.40
C LEU A 312 -8.15 34.21 6.48
N ALA A 313 -7.00 33.72 6.03
CA ALA A 313 -6.68 32.29 6.06
C ALA A 313 -6.45 31.75 7.47
N VAL A 314 -5.71 32.50 8.31
CA VAL A 314 -5.54 32.19 9.74
C VAL A 314 -6.90 32.22 10.44
N GLY A 315 -7.70 33.27 10.18
CA GLY A 315 -9.04 33.42 10.74
C GLY A 315 -9.97 32.26 10.38
N LYS A 316 -9.92 31.78 9.13
CA LYS A 316 -10.68 30.60 8.70
C LYS A 316 -10.30 29.36 9.49
N LYS A 317 -9.01 29.05 9.65
CA LYS A 317 -8.58 27.87 10.45
C LYS A 317 -8.95 28.01 11.92
N TYR A 318 -8.73 29.18 12.52
CA TYR A 318 -9.09 29.46 13.91
C TYR A 318 -10.60 29.32 14.13
N LEU A 319 -11.43 29.78 13.19
CA LEU A 319 -12.87 29.58 13.23
C LEU A 319 -13.23 28.08 13.19
N MET A 320 -12.68 27.31 12.25
CA MET A 320 -12.97 25.86 12.17
C MET A 320 -12.59 25.11 13.46
N HIS A 321 -11.42 25.42 14.04
CA HIS A 321 -11.01 24.86 15.32
C HIS A 321 -12.02 25.20 16.44
N THR A 322 -12.38 26.49 16.55
CA THR A 322 -13.37 26.96 17.53
C THR A 322 -14.71 26.25 17.39
N LEU A 323 -15.17 26.04 16.14
CA LEU A 323 -16.41 25.34 15.87
C LEU A 323 -16.34 23.86 16.23
N ASN A 324 -15.20 23.22 15.99
CA ASN A 324 -14.99 21.80 16.31
C ASN A 324 -15.00 21.51 17.82
N ALA A 325 -14.78 22.53 18.66
CA ALA A 325 -14.85 22.43 20.12
C ALA A 325 -16.27 22.65 20.69
N LEU A 326 -17.27 22.95 19.85
CA LEU A 326 -18.64 23.16 20.32
C LEU A 326 -19.30 21.86 20.77
N GLU A 327 -20.25 21.97 21.69
CA GLU A 327 -21.16 20.87 21.99
C GLU A 327 -22.09 20.59 20.81
N ALA A 328 -22.41 19.31 20.57
CA ALA A 328 -23.26 18.89 19.44
C ALA A 328 -24.64 19.58 19.41
N ASN A 329 -25.21 19.94 20.56
CA ASN A 329 -26.49 20.67 20.63
C ASN A 329 -26.36 22.11 20.11
N ALA A 330 -25.28 22.79 20.48
CA ALA A 330 -24.99 24.14 20.03
C ALA A 330 -24.70 24.14 18.52
N ALA A 331 -23.90 23.18 18.04
CA ALA A 331 -23.58 23.03 16.62
C ALA A 331 -24.84 22.79 15.75
N LEU A 332 -25.77 21.95 16.22
CA LEU A 332 -27.05 21.70 15.54
C LEU A 332 -27.94 22.95 15.48
N GLY A 333 -27.91 23.78 16.54
CA GLY A 333 -28.58 25.07 16.56
C GLY A 333 -28.06 26.03 15.49
N TYR A 334 -26.74 26.05 15.25
CA TYR A 334 -26.11 26.91 14.25
C TYR A 334 -26.33 26.45 12.80
N LEU A 335 -26.42 25.14 12.53
CA LEU A 335 -26.68 24.61 11.18
C LEU A 335 -27.98 25.16 10.55
N ASN A 336 -29.00 25.36 11.39
CA ASN A 336 -30.33 25.82 11.02
C ASN A 336 -30.42 27.33 10.73
N GLN A 337 -29.36 28.09 11.00
CA GLN A 337 -29.38 29.54 10.85
C GLN A 337 -29.13 29.98 9.40
N THR A 338 -29.71 31.11 9.02
CA THR A 338 -29.34 31.83 7.78
C THR A 338 -27.92 32.40 7.90
N ALA A 339 -27.31 32.81 6.78
CA ALA A 339 -25.96 33.38 6.81
C ALA A 339 -25.85 34.58 7.78
N ALA A 340 -26.82 35.51 7.73
CA ALA A 340 -26.85 36.68 8.63
C ALA A 340 -27.05 36.30 10.11
N GLN A 341 -27.89 35.30 10.39
CA GLN A 341 -28.10 34.79 11.75
C GLN A 341 -26.85 34.07 12.29
N LEU A 342 -26.20 33.27 11.43
CA LEU A 342 -24.97 32.56 11.75
C LEU A 342 -23.84 33.54 12.03
N GLN A 343 -23.65 34.56 11.19
CA GLN A 343 -22.69 35.64 11.41
C GLN A 343 -22.88 36.31 12.77
N GLY A 344 -24.12 36.71 13.11
CA GLY A 344 -24.42 37.32 14.41
C GLY A 344 -24.15 36.37 15.59
N SER A 345 -24.52 35.09 15.44
CA SER A 345 -24.30 34.09 16.48
C SER A 345 -22.82 33.76 16.68
N LEU A 346 -22.04 33.65 15.61
CA LEU A 346 -20.59 33.42 15.70
C LEU A 346 -19.89 34.60 16.37
N LYS A 347 -20.25 35.85 16.05
CA LYS A 347 -19.71 37.04 16.70
C LYS A 347 -20.11 37.19 18.17
N SER A 348 -21.18 36.52 18.60
CA SER A 348 -21.61 36.49 20.00
C SER A 348 -20.81 35.49 20.86
N LEU A 349 -20.04 34.59 20.24
CA LEU A 349 -19.17 33.67 20.97
C LEU A 349 -18.01 34.46 21.61
N PRO A 350 -17.74 34.32 22.92
CA PRO A 350 -16.67 35.07 23.59
C PRO A 350 -15.30 34.92 22.94
N GLN A 351 -15.01 33.77 22.32
CA GLN A 351 -13.75 33.51 21.62
C GLN A 351 -13.63 34.19 20.25
N LEU A 352 -14.75 34.66 19.68
CA LEU A 352 -14.87 35.21 18.32
C LEU A 352 -15.42 36.65 18.31
N GLN A 353 -15.62 37.24 19.48
CA GLN A 353 -16.04 38.63 19.61
C GLN A 353 -14.98 39.58 19.06
N GLY A 354 -15.38 40.53 18.20
CA GLY A 354 -14.47 41.53 17.59
C GLY A 354 -13.72 41.08 16.33
N HIS A 355 -13.95 39.85 15.85
CA HIS A 355 -13.26 39.34 14.67
C HIS A 355 -14.01 39.69 13.36
N ASN A 356 -13.45 40.62 12.58
CA ASN A 356 -14.08 41.13 11.35
C ASN A 356 -13.99 40.17 10.15
N TYR A 357 -13.02 39.24 10.14
CA TYR A 357 -12.88 38.25 9.05
C TYR A 357 -14.11 37.33 8.92
N ILE A 358 -14.89 37.16 9.99
CA ILE A 358 -16.12 36.35 10.00
C ILE A 358 -17.13 36.88 8.98
N ASP A 359 -17.19 38.21 8.80
CA ASP A 359 -18.10 38.84 7.83
C ASP A 359 -17.75 38.43 6.40
N THR A 360 -16.45 38.33 6.11
CA THR A 360 -15.95 37.95 4.78
C THR A 360 -16.19 36.46 4.51
N LEU A 361 -15.91 35.60 5.50
CA LEU A 361 -16.11 34.15 5.35
C LEU A 361 -17.58 33.75 5.25
N VAL A 362 -18.48 34.41 5.97
CA VAL A 362 -19.92 34.09 5.94
C VAL A 362 -20.60 34.64 4.68
N ALA A 363 -20.08 35.73 4.10
CA ALA A 363 -20.55 36.27 2.82
C ALA A 363 -20.15 35.39 1.61
N ASN A 364 -19.04 34.66 1.71
CA ASN A 364 -18.59 33.71 0.70
C ASN A 364 -19.35 32.37 0.79
N GLN A 365 -19.97 31.92 -0.31
CA GLN A 365 -20.79 30.71 -0.30
C GLN A 365 -20.00 29.41 -0.07
N GLU A 366 -18.77 29.31 -0.58
CA GLU A 366 -17.93 28.12 -0.40
C GLU A 366 -17.44 28.02 1.05
N ASP A 367 -17.02 29.13 1.64
CA ASP A 367 -16.61 29.19 3.04
C ASP A 367 -17.79 28.93 3.98
N LEU A 368 -18.97 29.50 3.69
CA LEU A 368 -20.19 29.20 4.43
C LEU A 368 -20.54 27.71 4.38
N LYS A 369 -20.39 27.06 3.22
CA LYS A 369 -20.59 25.62 3.07
C LYS A 369 -19.58 24.83 3.90
N ALA A 370 -18.31 25.24 3.93
CA ALA A 370 -17.27 24.63 4.75
C ALA A 370 -17.54 24.77 6.26
N ILE A 371 -17.96 25.97 6.71
CA ILE A 371 -18.37 26.24 8.10
C ILE A 371 -19.50 25.29 8.51
N LYS A 372 -20.55 25.18 7.68
CA LYS A 372 -21.69 24.30 7.96
C LYS A 372 -21.31 22.82 7.90
N LYS A 373 -20.38 22.41 7.03
CA LYS A 373 -19.85 21.04 7.04
C LYS A 373 -19.12 20.71 8.36
N SER A 374 -18.28 21.62 8.86
CA SER A 374 -17.58 21.43 10.15
C SER A 374 -18.57 21.29 11.30
N LEU A 375 -19.60 22.15 11.36
CA LEU A 375 -20.68 22.05 12.35
C LEU A 375 -21.43 20.70 12.27
N ALA A 376 -21.68 20.20 11.06
CA ALA A 376 -22.30 18.88 10.89
C ALA A 376 -21.40 17.72 11.38
N HIS A 377 -20.08 17.84 11.24
CA HIS A 377 -19.14 16.86 11.80
C HIS A 377 -19.13 16.83 13.32
N VAL A 378 -19.25 17.97 14.00
CA VAL A 378 -19.37 18.03 15.47
C VAL A 378 -20.62 17.30 15.96
N CYS A 379 -21.70 17.34 15.17
CA CYS A 379 -22.93 16.62 15.48
C CYS A 379 -22.83 15.08 15.32
N LYS A 380 -21.70 14.53 14.82
CA LYS A 380 -21.50 13.10 14.55
C LYS A 380 -21.69 12.22 15.78
N ASP A 381 -21.14 12.60 16.93
CA ASP A 381 -21.19 11.75 18.13
C ASP A 381 -22.59 11.74 18.76
N LYS A 382 -23.32 12.86 18.66
CA LYS A 382 -24.74 12.89 18.98
C LYS A 382 -25.55 12.05 18.00
N LEU A 383 -25.23 12.09 16.71
CA LEU A 383 -25.87 11.25 15.71
C LEU A 383 -25.66 9.76 16.03
N LYS A 384 -24.46 9.33 16.45
CA LYS A 384 -24.20 7.96 16.93
C LYS A 384 -24.98 7.59 18.19
N ALA A 385 -25.17 8.52 19.12
CA ALA A 385 -25.92 8.28 20.36
C ALA A 385 -27.43 8.15 20.11
N ASP A 386 -28.01 9.07 19.35
CA ASP A 386 -29.44 9.07 18.96
C ASP A 386 -29.76 7.85 18.07
N PHE A 387 -28.79 7.39 17.29
CA PHE A 387 -28.89 6.18 16.48
C PHE A 387 -29.02 4.89 17.31
N LYS A 388 -28.30 4.79 18.43
CA LYS A 388 -28.35 3.62 19.33
C LYS A 388 -29.67 3.53 20.11
N THR A 389 -30.36 4.64 20.33
CA THR A 389 -31.56 4.71 21.18
C THR A 389 -32.85 4.96 20.42
N GLY A 390 -32.79 5.57 19.23
CA GLY A 390 -33.96 6.08 18.49
C GLY A 390 -34.47 5.24 17.32
N ILE A 391 -33.78 4.16 16.92
CA ILE A 391 -34.13 3.39 15.70
C ILE A 391 -34.56 1.95 16.03
N GLN A 392 -35.71 1.53 15.53
CA GLN A 392 -36.22 0.15 15.70
C GLN A 392 -35.46 -0.86 14.81
N ALA A 393 -35.33 -2.11 15.26
CA ALA A 393 -34.61 -3.18 14.55
C ALA A 393 -35.07 -3.40 13.08
N LYS A 394 -36.37 -3.24 12.80
CA LYS A 394 -36.92 -3.33 11.44
C LYS A 394 -36.44 -2.23 10.50
N ASP A 395 -36.15 -1.05 11.05
CA ASP A 395 -35.69 0.12 10.31
C ASP A 395 -34.16 0.08 10.12
N LEU A 396 -33.40 -0.55 11.04
CA LEU A 396 -31.98 -0.84 10.86
C LEU A 396 -31.71 -1.69 9.61
N ASN A 397 -32.59 -2.65 9.28
CA ASN A 397 -32.44 -3.46 8.06
C ASN A 397 -32.65 -2.63 6.78
N LYS A 398 -33.53 -1.62 6.81
CA LYS A 398 -33.75 -0.71 5.67
C LYS A 398 -32.58 0.25 5.48
N LEU A 399 -32.02 0.74 6.59
CA LEU A 399 -30.83 1.59 6.56
C LEU A 399 -29.62 0.83 6.02
N ASP A 400 -29.36 -0.40 6.47
CA ASP A 400 -28.23 -1.18 5.96
C ASP A 400 -28.35 -1.53 4.46
N ALA A 401 -29.58 -1.80 4.01
CA ALA A 401 -29.89 -2.08 2.60
C ALA A 401 -29.75 -0.86 1.67
N ALA A 402 -29.52 0.34 2.19
CA ALA A 402 -29.29 1.51 1.37
C ALA A 402 -27.96 1.38 0.60
N ALA A 403 -28.06 1.35 -0.73
CA ALA A 403 -26.92 1.19 -1.64
C ALA A 403 -26.10 2.48 -1.81
N THR A 404 -26.69 3.63 -1.50
CA THR A 404 -26.05 4.95 -1.66
C THR A 404 -26.16 5.75 -0.35
N PRO A 405 -25.18 6.62 -0.06
CA PRO A 405 -25.25 7.57 1.05
C PRO A 405 -26.53 8.40 1.04
N GLU A 406 -26.98 8.86 -0.13
CA GLU A 406 -28.21 9.65 -0.28
C GLU A 406 -29.47 8.89 0.18
N ASN A 407 -29.61 7.62 -0.21
CA ASN A 407 -30.73 6.79 0.22
C ASN A 407 -30.65 6.51 1.74
N PHE A 408 -29.44 6.29 2.24
CA PHE A 408 -29.18 6.04 3.66
C PHE A 408 -29.58 7.24 4.52
N TYR A 409 -29.05 8.42 4.21
CA TYR A 409 -29.33 9.64 4.96
C TYR A 409 -30.78 10.06 4.83
N THR A 410 -31.42 9.87 3.67
CA THR A 410 -32.86 10.11 3.52
C THR A 410 -33.69 9.23 4.46
N LEU A 411 -33.39 7.93 4.52
CA LEU A 411 -34.06 7.01 5.46
C LEU A 411 -33.73 7.34 6.92
N LEU A 412 -32.49 7.75 7.21
CA LEU A 412 -32.04 8.09 8.55
C LEU A 412 -32.79 9.32 9.08
N PHE A 413 -32.86 10.39 8.29
CA PHE A 413 -33.51 11.63 8.72
C PHE A 413 -35.04 11.55 8.73
N GLN A 414 -35.64 10.63 7.96
CA GLN A 414 -37.06 10.29 8.16
C GLN A 414 -37.33 9.72 9.56
N LYS A 415 -36.32 9.08 10.19
CA LYS A 415 -36.44 8.50 11.54
C LYS A 415 -35.92 9.42 12.63
N LEU A 416 -34.98 10.30 12.30
CA LEU A 416 -34.40 11.31 13.19
C LEU A 416 -34.60 12.70 12.57
N PRO A 417 -35.85 13.20 12.49
CA PRO A 417 -36.17 14.45 11.77
C PRO A 417 -35.52 15.69 12.38
N HIS A 418 -35.20 15.67 13.68
CA HIS A 418 -34.47 16.75 14.33
C HIS A 418 -33.03 16.93 13.81
N LEU A 419 -32.51 15.97 13.03
CA LEU A 419 -31.18 16.02 12.42
C LEU A 419 -31.21 16.35 10.92
N GLU A 420 -32.40 16.58 10.32
CA GLU A 420 -32.56 16.80 8.87
C GLU A 420 -31.70 17.96 8.33
N ALA A 421 -31.44 18.96 9.17
CA ALA A 421 -30.56 20.09 8.89
C ALA A 421 -29.13 19.70 8.48
N MET A 422 -28.66 18.50 8.87
CA MET A 422 -27.34 17.99 8.53
C MET A 422 -27.29 17.44 7.10
N LYS A 423 -28.43 17.05 6.52
CA LYS A 423 -28.52 16.33 5.24
C LYS A 423 -27.72 16.99 4.12
N PRO A 424 -27.81 18.29 3.85
CA PRO A 424 -27.10 18.91 2.71
C PRO A 424 -25.58 18.89 2.83
N TYR A 425 -25.02 18.62 4.02
CA TYR A 425 -23.60 18.77 4.31
C TYR A 425 -22.86 17.44 4.50
N ILE A 426 -23.60 16.36 4.82
CA ILE A 426 -23.02 15.03 5.06
C ILE A 426 -23.45 13.98 4.03
N ILE A 427 -24.33 14.33 3.09
CA ILE A 427 -24.90 13.35 2.15
C ILE A 427 -23.84 12.67 1.28
N ASP A 428 -22.72 13.36 1.02
CA ASP A 428 -21.59 12.88 0.25
C ASP A 428 -20.42 12.41 1.13
N ASP A 429 -20.60 12.35 2.46
CA ASP A 429 -19.55 11.99 3.40
C ASP A 429 -19.42 10.47 3.54
N LEU A 430 -18.58 9.88 2.69
CA LEU A 430 -18.42 8.44 2.59
C LEU A 430 -17.85 7.82 3.88
N ASP A 431 -16.96 8.52 4.58
CA ASP A 431 -16.34 8.03 5.80
C ASP A 431 -17.33 7.99 6.97
N LEU A 432 -18.14 9.03 7.13
CA LEU A 432 -19.23 9.05 8.10
C LEU A 432 -20.28 7.99 7.77
N PHE A 433 -20.67 7.87 6.50
CA PHE A 433 -21.60 6.85 6.02
C PHE A 433 -21.12 5.44 6.39
N ASN A 434 -19.86 5.12 6.06
CA ASN A 434 -19.27 3.82 6.38
C ASN A 434 -19.20 3.55 7.89
N ALA A 435 -18.80 4.56 8.68
CA ALA A 435 -18.75 4.43 10.14
C ALA A 435 -20.13 4.12 10.75
N LEU A 436 -21.18 4.84 10.32
CA LEU A 436 -22.55 4.60 10.80
C LEU A 436 -23.10 3.25 10.32
N LYS A 437 -22.73 2.80 9.12
CA LYS A 437 -23.12 1.49 8.60
C LYS A 437 -22.50 0.35 9.40
N ASN A 438 -21.25 0.51 9.84
CA ASN A 438 -20.59 -0.43 10.76
C ASN A 438 -21.30 -0.47 12.13
N ASP A 439 -21.70 0.69 12.66
CA ASP A 439 -22.45 0.76 13.92
C ASP A 439 -23.83 0.06 13.80
N ILE A 440 -24.54 0.18 12.67
CA ILE A 440 -25.80 -0.57 12.38
C ILE A 440 -25.54 -2.06 12.41
N THR A 441 -24.47 -2.46 11.72
CA THR A 441 -24.09 -3.87 11.60
C THR A 441 -23.87 -4.45 12.99
N ALA A 442 -23.11 -3.77 13.85
CA ALA A 442 -22.88 -4.17 15.24
C ALA A 442 -24.18 -4.30 16.05
N LEU A 443 -25.13 -3.37 15.90
CA LEU A 443 -26.42 -3.39 16.59
C LEU A 443 -27.35 -4.53 16.13
N GLN A 444 -27.13 -5.09 14.95
CA GLN A 444 -27.94 -6.20 14.41
C GLN A 444 -27.34 -7.58 14.68
N ILE A 445 -26.11 -7.66 15.18
CA ILE A 445 -25.45 -8.92 15.57
C ILE A 445 -26.32 -9.74 16.55
N PRO A 446 -26.95 -9.16 17.59
CA PRO A 446 -27.80 -9.94 18.51
C PRO A 446 -28.99 -10.66 17.83
N ASP A 447 -29.60 -10.03 16.81
CA ASP A 447 -30.68 -10.66 16.03
C ASP A 447 -30.15 -11.76 15.11
N LEU A 448 -28.93 -11.60 14.57
CA LEU A 448 -28.24 -12.65 13.82
C LEU A 448 -27.91 -13.84 14.74
N LEU A 449 -27.41 -13.62 15.95
CA LEU A 449 -27.14 -14.67 16.95
C LEU A 449 -28.39 -15.47 17.31
N LYS A 450 -29.53 -14.79 17.46
CA LYS A 450 -30.83 -15.43 17.69
C LYS A 450 -31.19 -16.37 16.53
N LYS A 451 -30.90 -15.97 15.28
CA LYS A 451 -31.05 -16.85 14.10
C LYS A 451 -30.06 -18.02 14.10
N VAL A 452 -28.87 -17.87 14.69
CA VAL A 452 -27.90 -18.98 14.89
C VAL A 452 -28.29 -19.92 16.06
N GLY A 453 -29.36 -19.62 16.80
CA GLY A 453 -29.79 -20.43 17.95
C GLY A 453 -28.99 -20.16 19.23
N ILE A 454 -28.28 -19.03 19.26
CA ILE A 454 -27.58 -18.51 20.44
C ILE A 454 -28.54 -17.52 21.12
N LYS A 455 -28.95 -17.82 22.36
CA LYS A 455 -29.77 -16.88 23.16
C LYS A 455 -28.93 -15.63 23.46
N ALA A 456 -29.56 -14.45 23.52
CA ALA A 456 -28.89 -13.17 23.79
C ALA A 456 -28.00 -13.22 25.05
N ASN A 457 -28.43 -13.93 26.10
CA ASN A 457 -27.69 -14.08 27.35
C ASN A 457 -26.43 -14.99 27.23
N GLY A 458 -26.25 -15.68 26.11
CA GLY A 458 -25.06 -16.48 25.79
C GLY A 458 -24.11 -15.78 24.81
N ALA A 459 -24.41 -14.55 24.38
CA ALA A 459 -23.53 -13.77 23.51
C ALA A 459 -22.13 -13.49 24.11
N PRO A 460 -21.96 -13.26 25.43
CA PRO A 460 -20.62 -13.13 26.02
C PRO A 460 -19.75 -14.37 25.84
N ALA A 461 -20.37 -15.55 25.68
CA ALA A 461 -19.68 -16.82 25.49
C ALA A 461 -19.20 -17.07 24.04
N PHE A 462 -19.36 -16.10 23.13
CA PHE A 462 -19.04 -16.22 21.70
C PHE A 462 -18.27 -14.99 21.16
N THR A 463 -17.32 -14.47 21.94
CA THR A 463 -16.70 -13.15 21.69
C THR A 463 -15.96 -13.09 20.35
N GLU A 464 -15.20 -14.12 20.01
CA GLU A 464 -14.41 -14.17 18.77
C GLU A 464 -15.28 -14.49 17.56
N LEU A 465 -16.33 -15.30 17.73
CA LEU A 465 -17.34 -15.48 16.69
C LEU A 465 -18.04 -14.16 16.37
N LEU A 466 -18.39 -13.36 17.38
CA LEU A 466 -19.00 -12.05 17.19
C LEU A 466 -18.10 -11.08 16.43
N LEU A 467 -16.80 -11.09 16.75
CA LEU A 467 -15.80 -10.30 16.05
C LEU A 467 -15.62 -10.76 14.59
N GLY A 468 -15.60 -12.07 14.34
CA GLY A 468 -15.52 -12.61 12.99
C GLY A 468 -16.76 -12.32 12.14
N LEU A 469 -17.97 -12.40 12.73
CA LEU A 469 -19.22 -12.10 12.04
C LEU A 469 -19.40 -10.60 11.74
N SER A 470 -18.84 -9.71 12.56
CA SER A 470 -18.89 -8.27 12.32
C SER A 470 -17.97 -7.82 11.18
N GLN A 471 -16.95 -8.62 10.87
CA GLN A 471 -15.99 -8.36 9.79
C GLN A 471 -16.45 -8.94 8.44
N ALA A 472 -17.28 -9.97 8.42
CA ALA A 472 -17.71 -10.69 7.20
C ALA A 472 -18.73 -9.93 6.32
N ASP A 473 -18.78 -10.23 5.00
CA ASP A 473 -19.85 -9.74 4.12
C ASP A 473 -21.20 -10.25 4.61
N ARG A 474 -21.99 -9.32 5.14
CA ARG A 474 -23.25 -9.62 5.78
C ARG A 474 -24.26 -10.27 4.85
N GLN A 475 -24.37 -9.88 3.58
CA GLN A 475 -25.38 -10.46 2.70
C GLN A 475 -25.03 -11.90 2.35
N ALA A 476 -23.74 -12.18 2.09
CA ALA A 476 -23.22 -13.53 1.89
C ALA A 476 -23.40 -14.39 3.16
N LEU A 477 -23.05 -13.84 4.33
CA LEU A 477 -23.16 -14.51 5.62
C LEU A 477 -24.62 -14.79 6.01
N VAL A 478 -25.51 -13.80 5.89
CA VAL A 478 -26.95 -13.96 6.18
C VAL A 478 -27.59 -14.97 5.23
N ASN A 479 -27.25 -14.93 3.94
CA ASN A 479 -27.73 -15.92 2.98
C ASN A 479 -27.27 -17.33 3.36
N ARG A 480 -25.99 -17.51 3.75
CA ARG A 480 -25.41 -18.79 4.21
C ARG A 480 -26.02 -19.29 5.52
N LEU A 481 -26.21 -18.41 6.51
CA LEU A 481 -26.81 -18.75 7.82
C LEU A 481 -28.29 -19.12 7.69
N ASN A 482 -29.01 -18.48 6.76
CA ASN A 482 -30.42 -18.76 6.50
C ASN A 482 -30.64 -20.04 5.68
N THR A 483 -29.67 -20.44 4.83
CA THR A 483 -29.83 -21.62 3.96
C THR A 483 -29.57 -22.94 4.67
N SER A 484 -28.79 -22.97 5.76
CA SER A 484 -28.44 -24.23 6.41
C SER A 484 -28.25 -24.12 7.92
N ALA A 485 -28.97 -24.94 8.67
CA ALA A 485 -28.70 -25.15 10.10
C ALA A 485 -27.30 -25.74 10.37
N ILE A 486 -26.70 -26.38 9.36
CA ILE A 486 -25.37 -27.02 9.42
C ILE A 486 -24.25 -25.97 9.42
N VAL A 487 -24.41 -24.87 8.68
CA VAL A 487 -23.46 -23.75 8.69
C VAL A 487 -23.45 -23.08 10.07
N ARG A 488 -24.63 -22.90 10.67
CA ARG A 488 -24.79 -22.39 12.03
C ARG A 488 -24.11 -23.28 13.07
N PHE A 489 -24.25 -24.60 12.91
CA PHE A 489 -23.61 -25.58 13.78
C PHE A 489 -22.08 -25.55 13.65
N SER A 490 -21.56 -25.59 12.42
CA SER A 490 -20.12 -25.64 12.14
C SER A 490 -19.38 -24.40 12.62
N LEU A 491 -19.97 -23.20 12.49
CA LEU A 491 -19.36 -21.96 13.00
C LEU A 491 -19.16 -21.93 14.53
N THR A 492 -19.94 -22.72 15.26
CA THR A 492 -19.95 -22.73 16.73
C THR A 492 -19.25 -23.94 17.35
N THR A 493 -18.79 -24.89 16.52
CA THR A 493 -18.29 -26.19 16.98
C THR A 493 -17.05 -26.68 16.25
N ASN A 494 -16.78 -26.21 15.03
CA ASN A 494 -15.67 -26.70 14.22
C ASN A 494 -14.34 -26.11 14.73
N THR A 495 -13.34 -26.98 14.86
CA THR A 495 -12.00 -26.65 15.37
C THR A 495 -10.95 -26.62 14.27
N ASN A 496 -11.36 -26.83 13.01
CA ASN A 496 -10.49 -26.75 11.84
C ASN A 496 -10.55 -25.34 11.21
N GLU A 497 -9.37 -24.75 11.00
CA GLU A 497 -9.21 -23.38 10.49
C GLU A 497 -9.76 -23.25 9.05
N ASP A 498 -9.47 -24.21 8.19
CA ASP A 498 -9.88 -24.19 6.77
C ASP A 498 -11.39 -24.41 6.63
N ALA A 499 -11.99 -25.20 7.51
CA ALA A 499 -13.44 -25.35 7.59
C ALA A 499 -14.12 -24.03 7.99
N LEU A 500 -13.61 -23.36 9.03
CA LEU A 500 -14.15 -22.06 9.43
C LEU A 500 -13.96 -21.00 8.35
N LYS A 501 -12.80 -20.96 7.67
CA LYS A 501 -12.56 -20.10 6.49
C LYS A 501 -13.56 -20.38 5.38
N HIS A 502 -13.84 -21.65 5.08
CA HIS A 502 -14.84 -22.02 4.08
C HIS A 502 -16.23 -21.45 4.42
N PHE A 503 -16.67 -21.62 5.68
CA PHE A 503 -17.98 -21.15 6.13
C PHE A 503 -18.08 -19.62 6.21
N LEU A 504 -17.02 -18.94 6.68
CA LEU A 504 -16.94 -17.47 6.83
C LEU A 504 -16.65 -16.74 5.51
N GLY A 505 -15.92 -17.38 4.58
CA GLY A 505 -15.49 -16.84 3.30
C GLY A 505 -14.02 -16.39 3.28
N ASP A 506 -13.26 -16.84 2.28
CA ASP A 506 -11.80 -16.62 2.13
C ASP A 506 -11.37 -15.14 2.02
N ALA A 507 -12.28 -14.25 1.61
CA ALA A 507 -11.94 -12.87 1.28
C ALA A 507 -12.01 -11.88 2.46
N VAL A 508 -12.49 -12.29 3.64
CA VAL A 508 -13.07 -11.31 4.58
C VAL A 508 -12.61 -11.43 6.04
N VAL A 509 -12.06 -12.56 6.50
CA VAL A 509 -11.66 -12.73 7.91
C VAL A 509 -10.15 -12.88 8.04
N SER A 510 -9.52 -12.05 8.89
CA SER A 510 -8.09 -12.16 9.16
C SER A 510 -7.72 -13.54 9.69
N GLU A 511 -6.57 -14.10 9.29
CA GLU A 511 -6.10 -15.41 9.75
C GLU A 511 -6.06 -15.50 11.29
N ASN A 512 -5.74 -14.39 11.96
CA ASN A 512 -5.75 -14.27 13.41
C ASN A 512 -7.16 -14.44 14.01
N ALA A 513 -8.19 -13.85 13.38
CA ALA A 513 -9.57 -13.99 13.86
C ALA A 513 -10.08 -15.43 13.72
N VAL A 514 -9.71 -16.15 12.64
CA VAL A 514 -10.07 -17.57 12.51
C VAL A 514 -9.38 -18.42 13.57
N LYS A 515 -8.08 -18.19 13.84
CA LYS A 515 -7.35 -18.91 14.89
C LYS A 515 -7.93 -18.70 16.28
N LYS A 516 -8.35 -17.47 16.59
CA LYS A 516 -9.02 -17.16 17.86
C LYS A 516 -10.39 -17.83 17.96
N LEU A 517 -11.15 -17.90 16.86
CA LEU A 517 -12.40 -18.63 16.81
C LEU A 517 -12.21 -20.15 16.97
N VAL A 518 -11.16 -20.73 16.39
CA VAL A 518 -10.77 -22.13 16.62
C VAL A 518 -10.51 -22.36 18.11
N ALA A 519 -9.70 -21.52 18.75
CA ALA A 519 -9.40 -21.62 20.18
C ALA A 519 -10.67 -21.49 21.05
N GLU A 520 -11.55 -20.56 20.70
CA GLU A 520 -12.87 -20.41 21.34
C GLU A 520 -13.70 -21.71 21.21
N ASN A 521 -13.81 -22.27 20.00
CA ASN A 521 -14.58 -23.50 19.77
C ASN A 521 -13.98 -24.71 20.50
N GLN A 522 -12.64 -24.85 20.53
CA GLN A 522 -11.95 -25.90 21.29
C GLN A 522 -12.21 -25.79 22.79
N GLN A 523 -12.09 -24.59 23.36
CA GLN A 523 -12.34 -24.36 24.78
C GLN A 523 -13.79 -24.65 25.15
N ARG A 524 -14.73 -24.26 24.29
CA ARG A 524 -16.16 -24.53 24.49
C ARG A 524 -16.47 -26.02 24.38
N ALA A 525 -15.83 -26.75 23.47
CA ALA A 525 -15.96 -28.20 23.38
C ALA A 525 -15.49 -28.88 24.68
N ARG A 526 -14.36 -28.44 25.24
CA ARG A 526 -13.85 -28.91 26.55
C ARG A 526 -14.85 -28.65 27.68
N ILE A 527 -15.30 -27.41 27.87
CA ILE A 527 -16.25 -27.07 28.95
C ILE A 527 -17.59 -27.79 28.78
N ASN A 528 -18.07 -27.97 27.54
CA ASN A 528 -19.31 -28.69 27.26
C ASN A 528 -19.25 -30.19 27.58
N SER A 529 -18.07 -30.77 27.84
CA SER A 529 -17.92 -32.15 28.26
C SER A 529 -18.16 -32.38 29.76
N ILE A 530 -18.40 -31.32 30.54
CA ILE A 530 -18.80 -31.42 31.95
C ILE A 530 -20.14 -32.16 32.06
N THR A 531 -20.22 -33.16 32.94
CA THR A 531 -21.36 -34.08 33.07
C THR A 531 -22.61 -33.45 33.65
N ASN A 532 -22.55 -32.20 34.10
CA ASN A 532 -23.71 -31.40 34.51
C ASN A 532 -23.82 -30.16 33.62
N ALA A 533 -24.88 -30.10 32.79
CA ALA A 533 -25.04 -29.07 31.79
C ALA A 533 -25.23 -27.65 32.36
N GLU A 534 -25.77 -27.53 33.59
CA GLU A 534 -25.95 -26.23 34.25
C GLU A 534 -24.60 -25.69 34.75
N ILE A 535 -23.74 -26.55 35.32
CA ILE A 535 -22.37 -26.19 35.69
C ILE A 535 -21.58 -25.76 34.45
N ALA A 536 -21.67 -26.54 33.35
CA ALA A 536 -21.04 -26.19 32.08
C ALA A 536 -21.51 -24.81 31.55
N GLN A 537 -22.81 -24.53 31.64
CA GLN A 537 -23.40 -23.28 31.16
C GLN A 537 -22.98 -22.08 32.00
N ILE A 538 -22.88 -22.24 33.33
CA ILE A 538 -22.38 -21.21 34.23
C ILE A 538 -20.94 -20.88 33.85
N LEU A 539 -20.07 -21.89 33.76
CA LEU A 539 -18.67 -21.72 33.39
C LEU A 539 -18.53 -21.05 32.02
N LEU A 540 -19.27 -21.50 30.99
CA LEU A 540 -19.25 -20.88 29.65
C LEU A 540 -19.63 -19.39 29.63
N ASN A 541 -20.53 -18.96 30.52
CA ASN A 541 -21.03 -17.59 30.56
C ASN A 541 -20.13 -16.64 31.38
N MET A 542 -19.10 -17.16 32.04
CA MET A 542 -18.18 -16.31 32.79
C MET A 542 -17.28 -15.55 31.82
N SER A 543 -17.21 -14.24 32.00
CA SER A 543 -16.28 -13.36 31.27
C SER A 543 -14.80 -13.57 31.62
N LEU A 544 -14.49 -14.56 32.46
CA LEU A 544 -13.14 -14.85 32.95
C LEU A 544 -12.25 -15.50 31.89
N TRP A 545 -12.88 -16.22 30.96
CA TRP A 545 -12.19 -16.96 29.92
C TRP A 545 -11.84 -16.01 28.77
N SER A 546 -10.60 -15.52 28.80
CA SER A 546 -10.01 -14.75 27.69
C SER A 546 -9.53 -15.73 26.62
N PHE A 547 -10.27 -15.87 25.53
CA PHE A 547 -9.91 -16.77 24.43
C PHE A 547 -8.56 -16.36 23.81
N GLY A 548 -7.60 -17.30 23.75
CA GLY A 548 -6.23 -17.05 23.26
C GLY A 548 -5.21 -16.64 24.32
N ASN A 549 -5.54 -16.67 25.61
CA ASN A 549 -4.58 -16.55 26.70
C ASN A 549 -4.43 -17.89 27.45
N PRO A 550 -3.31 -18.62 27.28
CA PRO A 550 -3.12 -19.94 27.88
C PRO A 550 -3.20 -19.94 29.42
N ALA A 551 -2.93 -18.80 30.07
CA ALA A 551 -3.02 -18.65 31.52
C ALA A 551 -4.47 -18.63 32.05
N ARG A 552 -5.47 -18.59 31.15
CA ARG A 552 -6.90 -18.55 31.48
C ARG A 552 -7.71 -19.58 30.70
N GLU A 553 -7.11 -20.70 30.30
CA GLU A 553 -7.84 -21.83 29.69
C GLU A 553 -8.09 -22.96 30.70
N ILE A 554 -9.30 -23.52 30.69
CA ILE A 554 -9.62 -24.75 31.44
C ILE A 554 -9.07 -25.96 30.68
N THR A 555 -8.16 -26.68 31.31
CA THR A 555 -7.51 -27.89 30.79
C THR A 555 -8.41 -29.13 30.89
N GLN A 556 -8.07 -30.20 30.15
CA GLN A 556 -8.83 -31.45 30.22
C GLN A 556 -8.78 -32.08 31.62
N ASP A 557 -7.62 -32.04 32.30
CA ASP A 557 -7.45 -32.56 33.66
C ASP A 557 -8.37 -31.85 34.66
N GLN A 558 -8.57 -30.53 34.50
CA GLN A 558 -9.50 -29.77 35.32
C GLN A 558 -10.96 -30.16 35.05
N ILE A 559 -11.33 -30.40 33.78
CA ILE A 559 -12.66 -30.91 33.44
C ILE A 559 -12.90 -32.29 34.05
N ASP A 560 -11.91 -33.16 34.00
CA ASP A 560 -11.98 -34.50 34.58
C ASP A 560 -12.10 -34.43 36.10
N GLY A 561 -11.35 -33.53 36.75
CA GLY A 561 -11.49 -33.22 38.18
C GLY A 561 -12.89 -32.72 38.54
N ILE A 562 -13.47 -31.82 37.74
CA ILE A 562 -14.84 -31.31 37.96
C ILE A 562 -15.85 -32.45 37.83
N ASN A 563 -15.71 -33.29 36.80
CA ASN A 563 -16.57 -34.46 36.60
C ASN A 563 -16.48 -35.47 37.75
N GLN A 564 -15.28 -35.67 38.32
CA GLN A 564 -15.08 -36.49 39.52
C GLN A 564 -15.76 -35.87 40.74
N ALA A 565 -15.63 -34.55 40.96
CA ALA A 565 -16.30 -33.85 42.05
C ALA A 565 -17.83 -33.94 41.95
N ILE A 566 -18.38 -33.79 40.73
CA ILE A 566 -19.82 -33.96 40.46
C ILE A 566 -20.27 -35.38 40.78
N LYS A 567 -19.48 -36.40 40.43
CA LYS A 567 -19.79 -37.82 40.72
C LYS A 567 -19.70 -38.14 42.21
N ALA A 568 -18.77 -37.52 42.94
CA ALA A 568 -18.53 -37.76 44.36
C ALA A 568 -19.62 -37.15 45.27
N ARG A 569 -20.45 -36.22 44.77
CA ARG A 569 -21.53 -35.62 45.55
C ARG A 569 -22.65 -36.63 45.81
N GLN A 570 -22.81 -37.03 47.08
CA GLN A 570 -23.77 -38.07 47.49
C GLN A 570 -25.10 -37.51 48.02
N ALA A 571 -25.13 -36.26 48.51
CA ALA A 571 -26.32 -35.66 49.11
C ALA A 571 -26.72 -34.31 48.47
N ASN A 572 -28.03 -34.03 48.49
CA ASN A 572 -28.67 -32.85 47.89
C ASN A 572 -28.91 -31.72 48.91
N ASP A 573 -28.14 -31.67 49.99
CA ASP A 573 -28.16 -30.59 50.99
C ASP A 573 -27.24 -29.41 50.63
N ASP A 574 -27.31 -28.36 51.43
CA ASP A 574 -26.57 -27.10 51.26
C ASP A 574 -25.07 -27.27 51.52
N ASP A 575 -24.68 -28.10 52.49
CA ASP A 575 -23.27 -28.32 52.84
C ASP A 575 -22.55 -29.08 51.72
N SER A 576 -23.21 -30.11 51.17
CA SER A 576 -22.74 -30.88 50.02
C SER A 576 -22.68 -30.05 48.75
N TYR A 577 -23.59 -29.08 48.58
CA TYR A 577 -23.52 -28.12 47.47
C TYR A 577 -22.33 -27.18 47.62
N ARG A 578 -22.12 -26.59 48.81
CA ARG A 578 -20.96 -25.73 49.09
C ARG A 578 -19.64 -26.47 48.91
N ALA A 579 -19.56 -27.72 49.36
CA ALA A 579 -18.38 -28.57 49.18
C ALA A 579 -18.09 -28.83 47.69
N LEU A 580 -19.11 -29.08 46.86
CA LEU A 580 -18.94 -29.23 45.42
C LEU A 580 -18.36 -27.96 44.77
N ILE A 581 -18.92 -26.79 45.07
CA ILE A 581 -18.46 -25.54 44.46
C ILE A 581 -17.04 -25.17 44.95
N THR A 582 -16.75 -25.37 46.24
CA THR A 582 -15.39 -25.20 46.79
C THR A 582 -14.39 -26.11 46.07
N LYS A 583 -14.78 -27.36 45.79
CA LYS A 583 -13.94 -28.28 45.02
C LYS A 583 -13.70 -27.81 43.60
N ILE A 584 -14.73 -27.25 42.93
CA ILE A 584 -14.59 -26.66 41.60
C ILE A 584 -13.64 -25.45 41.63
N GLU A 585 -13.74 -24.59 42.64
CA GLU A 585 -12.82 -23.46 42.87
C GLU A 585 -11.36 -23.94 43.03
N GLU A 586 -11.12 -24.97 43.84
CA GLU A 586 -9.80 -25.58 44.03
C GLU A 586 -9.22 -26.16 42.73
N ILE A 587 -10.05 -26.86 41.95
CA ILE A 587 -9.62 -27.48 40.68
C ILE A 587 -9.23 -26.42 39.64
N LEU A 588 -9.96 -25.31 39.60
CA LEU A 588 -9.71 -24.23 38.63
C LEU A 588 -8.53 -23.34 39.01
N VAL A 589 -8.02 -23.41 40.24
CA VAL A 589 -6.85 -22.65 40.74
C VAL A 589 -7.02 -21.14 40.48
N LEU A 590 -8.17 -20.59 40.87
CA LEU A 590 -8.53 -19.20 40.58
C LEU A 590 -7.93 -18.22 41.62
N PRO A 591 -7.50 -17.03 41.17
CA PRO A 591 -7.23 -15.90 42.06
C PRO A 591 -8.44 -15.57 42.97
N PRO A 592 -8.23 -14.99 44.16
CA PRO A 592 -9.31 -14.78 45.14
C PRO A 592 -10.52 -13.98 44.63
N ASP A 593 -10.28 -12.94 43.83
CA ASP A 593 -11.31 -12.10 43.20
C ASP A 593 -12.17 -12.89 42.19
N LEU A 594 -11.53 -13.78 41.44
CA LEU A 594 -12.21 -14.64 40.47
C LEU A 594 -12.94 -15.80 41.12
N ALA A 595 -12.40 -16.34 42.22
CA ALA A 595 -13.06 -17.35 43.04
C ALA A 595 -14.34 -16.78 43.67
N GLU A 596 -14.31 -15.54 44.18
CA GLU A 596 -15.50 -14.87 44.70
C GLU A 596 -16.57 -14.67 43.60
N GLN A 597 -16.15 -14.26 42.40
CA GLN A 597 -17.07 -14.12 41.26
C GLN A 597 -17.66 -15.47 40.82
N LEU A 598 -16.87 -16.55 40.87
CA LEU A 598 -17.31 -17.92 40.61
C LEU A 598 -18.38 -18.35 41.62
N GLY A 599 -18.10 -18.20 42.91
CA GLY A 599 -19.05 -18.49 43.99
C GLY A 599 -20.37 -17.75 43.79
N LYS A 600 -20.31 -16.45 43.49
CA LYS A 600 -21.50 -15.62 43.22
C LYS A 600 -22.32 -16.14 42.03
N ASN A 601 -21.67 -16.57 40.94
CA ASN A 601 -22.35 -17.15 39.78
C ASN A 601 -22.98 -18.52 40.08
N PHE A 602 -22.48 -19.25 41.07
CA PHE A 602 -23.11 -20.46 41.61
C PHE A 602 -24.14 -20.17 42.72
N GLY A 603 -24.42 -18.90 43.01
CA GLY A 603 -25.36 -18.49 44.05
C GLY A 603 -24.83 -18.69 45.47
N ILE A 604 -23.51 -18.76 45.64
CA ILE A 604 -22.80 -18.83 46.93
C ILE A 604 -22.17 -17.47 47.23
N THR A 605 -22.66 -16.81 48.27
CA THR A 605 -22.00 -15.63 48.85
C THR A 605 -21.56 -15.99 50.27
N PRO A 606 -20.38 -15.53 50.74
CA PRO A 606 -19.98 -15.70 52.13
C PRO A 606 -21.08 -15.17 53.07
N ASN A 607 -21.49 -15.99 54.05
CA ASN A 607 -22.48 -15.64 55.07
C ASN A 607 -23.92 -15.35 54.57
N GLN A 608 -24.27 -15.72 53.34
CA GLN A 608 -25.66 -15.67 52.84
C GLN A 608 -26.22 -17.07 52.55
N PRO A 609 -27.55 -17.27 52.68
CA PRO A 609 -28.21 -18.48 52.21
C PRO A 609 -28.00 -18.65 50.69
N ILE A 610 -27.88 -19.90 50.24
CA ILE A 610 -27.67 -20.20 48.83
C ILE A 610 -28.88 -19.73 48.03
N THR A 611 -28.66 -19.17 46.84
CA THR A 611 -29.78 -18.83 45.96
C THR A 611 -30.42 -20.11 45.43
N ASP A 612 -31.64 -20.40 45.89
CA ASP A 612 -32.38 -21.65 45.61
C ASP A 612 -32.48 -22.00 44.11
N ASP A 613 -32.59 -21.03 43.21
CA ASP A 613 -32.86 -21.28 41.79
C ASP A 613 -31.71 -22.00 41.05
N ILE A 614 -30.45 -21.62 41.32
CA ILE A 614 -29.28 -22.21 40.66
C ILE A 614 -29.00 -23.61 41.22
N LYS A 615 -29.03 -23.75 42.54
CA LYS A 615 -28.89 -25.04 43.23
C LYS A 615 -29.95 -26.04 42.75
N ARG A 616 -31.23 -25.63 42.69
CA ARG A 616 -32.32 -26.49 42.20
C ARG A 616 -32.10 -26.97 40.77
N LYS A 617 -31.57 -26.12 39.87
CA LYS A 617 -31.26 -26.51 38.47
C LYS A 617 -30.13 -27.53 38.40
N ILE A 618 -29.05 -27.32 39.15
CA ILE A 618 -27.91 -28.26 39.23
C ILE A 618 -28.36 -29.60 39.82
N ASP A 619 -29.12 -29.57 40.92
CA ASP A 619 -29.65 -30.76 41.59
C ASP A 619 -30.62 -31.53 40.69
N ALA A 620 -31.51 -30.84 39.98
CA ALA A 620 -32.44 -31.46 39.04
C ALA A 620 -31.71 -32.15 37.88
N GLU A 621 -30.66 -31.54 37.32
CA GLU A 621 -29.84 -32.15 36.26
C GLU A 621 -29.05 -33.37 36.79
N GLN A 622 -28.54 -33.29 38.02
CA GLN A 622 -27.86 -34.40 38.68
C GLN A 622 -28.80 -35.59 38.94
N GLN A 623 -30.02 -35.31 39.39
CA GLN A 623 -31.05 -36.32 39.60
C GLN A 623 -31.41 -37.02 38.29
N ARG A 624 -31.56 -36.28 37.18
CA ARG A 624 -31.78 -36.85 35.84
C ARG A 624 -30.61 -37.73 35.40
N ASN A 625 -29.38 -37.39 35.78
CA ASN A 625 -28.20 -38.20 35.49
C ASN A 625 -28.05 -39.47 36.33
N SER A 626 -28.82 -39.66 37.41
CA SER A 626 -28.66 -40.78 38.34
C SER A 626 -28.78 -42.16 37.67
N VAL A 627 -29.69 -42.32 36.71
CA VAL A 627 -29.91 -43.56 35.95
C VAL A 627 -28.70 -43.86 35.04
N LEU A 628 -28.21 -42.87 34.30
CA LEU A 628 -27.00 -42.99 33.46
C LEU A 628 -25.75 -43.27 34.31
N ASN A 629 -25.59 -42.58 35.45
CA ASN A 629 -24.49 -42.84 36.38
C ASN A 629 -24.56 -44.26 36.97
N SER A 630 -25.76 -44.77 37.26
CA SER A 630 -25.96 -46.14 37.71
C SER A 630 -25.57 -47.16 36.63
N TYR A 631 -25.80 -46.85 35.36
CA TYR A 631 -25.37 -47.69 34.23
C TYR A 631 -23.83 -47.77 34.14
N VAL A 632 -23.13 -46.63 34.28
CA VAL A 632 -21.66 -46.57 34.30
C VAL A 632 -21.06 -47.41 35.45
N ILE A 633 -21.66 -47.37 36.64
CA ILE A 633 -21.17 -48.11 37.81
C ILE A 633 -21.32 -49.63 37.65
N ARG A 634 -22.36 -50.09 36.93
CA ARG A 634 -22.67 -51.52 36.79
C ARG A 634 -21.82 -52.26 35.76
N GLN A 635 -20.97 -51.57 34.99
CA GLN A 635 -20.09 -52.15 33.95
C GLN A 635 -20.81 -53.16 33.01
N HIS A 636 -22.00 -52.83 32.51
CA HIS A 636 -22.73 -53.71 31.58
C HIS A 636 -22.07 -53.71 30.16
N GLU A 637 -22.01 -54.89 29.50
CA GLU A 637 -21.62 -55.07 28.08
C GLU A 637 -22.48 -54.23 27.08
N PRO A 638 -22.10 -54.09 25.79
CA PRO A 638 -20.91 -53.44 25.23
C PRO A 638 -21.34 -52.07 24.64
N ILE A 639 -21.80 -51.14 25.48
CA ILE A 639 -22.12 -49.78 25.03
C ILE A 639 -20.94 -48.88 25.39
N SER A 640 -20.43 -48.10 24.42
CA SER A 640 -19.28 -47.22 24.64
C SER A 640 -19.49 -46.33 25.88
N GLN A 641 -18.58 -46.44 26.84
CA GLN A 641 -18.54 -45.60 28.04
C GLN A 641 -18.49 -44.11 27.66
N ASN A 642 -17.87 -43.78 26.54
CA ASN A 642 -17.76 -42.42 26.03
C ASN A 642 -19.06 -41.94 25.36
N LEU A 643 -19.86 -42.83 24.78
CA LEU A 643 -21.24 -42.51 24.38
C LEU A 643 -22.09 -42.18 25.62
N VAL A 644 -21.96 -42.95 26.69
CA VAL A 644 -22.67 -42.70 27.96
C VAL A 644 -22.19 -41.40 28.62
N ASN A 645 -20.89 -41.15 28.67
CA ASN A 645 -20.31 -39.89 29.17
C ASN A 645 -20.77 -38.69 28.33
N PHE A 646 -20.84 -38.85 27.00
CA PHE A 646 -21.38 -37.83 26.11
C PHE A 646 -22.85 -37.55 26.43
N MET A 647 -23.67 -38.58 26.62
CA MET A 647 -25.07 -38.45 27.02
C MET A 647 -25.23 -37.75 28.39
N LEU A 648 -24.35 -38.03 29.35
CA LEU A 648 -24.33 -37.33 30.65
C LEU A 648 -24.11 -35.82 30.48
N SER A 649 -23.29 -35.40 29.52
CA SER A 649 -23.04 -33.98 29.24
C SER A 649 -24.21 -33.25 28.58
N VAL A 650 -25.15 -33.95 27.92
CA VAL A 650 -26.27 -33.34 27.20
C VAL A 650 -27.36 -32.88 28.17
N ARG A 651 -27.84 -31.64 28.04
CA ARG A 651 -28.91 -31.12 28.91
C ARG A 651 -30.20 -31.90 28.71
N LYS A 652 -30.76 -32.47 29.79
CA LYS A 652 -32.04 -33.17 29.73
C LYS A 652 -33.19 -32.19 29.97
N MET A 653 -34.18 -32.18 29.08
CA MET A 653 -35.42 -31.39 29.24
C MET A 653 -36.42 -32.16 30.10
N ASP A 654 -37.38 -31.45 30.69
CA ASP A 654 -38.42 -32.00 31.59
C ASP A 654 -39.28 -33.08 30.91
N ASN A 655 -39.31 -33.14 29.58
CA ASN A 655 -40.02 -34.16 28.78
C ASN A 655 -39.06 -34.99 27.88
N GLY A 656 -37.77 -35.06 28.22
CA GLY A 656 -36.72 -35.63 27.38
C GLY A 656 -36.53 -37.14 27.51
N LEU A 657 -35.61 -37.68 26.68
CA LEU A 657 -35.25 -39.10 26.56
C LEU A 657 -35.11 -39.82 27.91
N VAL A 658 -34.53 -39.17 28.91
CA VAL A 658 -34.29 -39.75 30.25
C VAL A 658 -35.54 -39.77 31.14
N HIS A 659 -36.52 -38.88 30.92
CA HIS A 659 -37.78 -38.91 31.67
C HIS A 659 -38.77 -39.95 31.11
N ALA A 660 -38.63 -40.32 29.83
CA ALA A 660 -39.36 -41.44 29.22
C ALA A 660 -38.78 -42.81 29.60
N ILE A 661 -37.54 -42.85 30.10
CA ILE A 661 -36.79 -44.05 30.46
C ILE A 661 -36.84 -44.20 31.99
N ASN A 662 -37.93 -44.77 32.49
CA ASN A 662 -38.11 -45.01 33.92
C ASN A 662 -37.39 -46.27 34.42
N THR A 663 -36.73 -47.02 33.52
CA THR A 663 -36.13 -48.33 33.81
C THR A 663 -34.82 -48.55 33.04
N MET A 664 -33.88 -49.34 33.58
CA MET A 664 -32.63 -49.69 32.88
C MET A 664 -32.82 -50.36 31.51
N PRO A 665 -33.76 -51.30 31.32
CA PRO A 665 -33.93 -51.96 30.02
C PRO A 665 -34.31 -51.00 28.88
N GLN A 666 -35.12 -49.99 29.17
CA GLN A 666 -35.49 -48.94 28.21
C GLN A 666 -34.31 -48.05 27.85
N LEU A 667 -33.40 -47.80 28.81
CA LEU A 667 -32.16 -47.06 28.59
C LEU A 667 -31.25 -47.81 27.63
N GLU A 668 -31.02 -49.09 27.91
CA GLU A 668 -30.19 -49.95 27.09
C GLU A 668 -30.70 -50.05 25.66
N GLN A 669 -32.02 -50.22 25.46
CA GLN A 669 -32.61 -50.28 24.13
C GLN A 669 -32.43 -48.97 23.35
N SER A 670 -32.57 -47.82 24.03
CA SER A 670 -32.39 -46.51 23.43
C SER A 670 -30.91 -46.28 23.04
N LEU A 671 -29.99 -46.60 23.94
CA LEU A 671 -28.55 -46.50 23.68
C LEU A 671 -28.10 -47.44 22.56
N LYS A 672 -28.62 -48.67 22.50
CA LYS A 672 -28.37 -49.61 21.39
C LYS A 672 -28.88 -49.08 20.05
N SER A 673 -30.05 -48.43 20.05
CA SER A 673 -30.62 -47.82 18.85
C SER A 673 -29.77 -46.64 18.36
N ILE A 674 -29.32 -45.78 19.28
CA ILE A 674 -28.41 -44.66 18.99
C ILE A 674 -27.07 -45.18 18.45
N ALA A 675 -26.47 -46.18 19.11
CA ALA A 675 -25.23 -46.79 18.68
C ALA A 675 -25.34 -47.43 17.27
N HIS A 676 -26.46 -48.11 16.99
CA HIS A 676 -26.73 -48.67 15.67
C HIS A 676 -26.85 -47.57 14.60
N LEU A 677 -27.55 -46.47 14.89
CA LEU A 677 -27.67 -45.33 13.99
C LEU A 677 -26.34 -44.63 13.76
N LEU A 678 -25.51 -44.46 14.79
CA LEU A 678 -24.14 -43.90 14.68
C LEU A 678 -23.29 -44.76 13.75
N LEU A 679 -23.33 -46.09 13.91
CA LEU A 679 -22.55 -47.00 13.09
C LEU A 679 -23.02 -47.10 11.64
N THR A 680 -24.32 -46.97 11.38
CA THR A 680 -24.91 -47.12 10.03
C THR A 680 -25.01 -45.81 9.24
N SER A 681 -24.74 -44.67 9.86
CA SER A 681 -24.74 -43.36 9.21
C SER A 681 -23.36 -43.02 8.67
N GLU A 682 -23.32 -42.39 7.49
CA GLU A 682 -22.06 -41.98 6.84
C GLU A 682 -21.50 -40.71 7.47
N ASP A 683 -22.37 -39.80 7.86
CA ASP A 683 -22.04 -38.50 8.45
C ASP A 683 -23.09 -38.09 9.50
N VAL A 684 -22.80 -37.01 10.25
CA VAL A 684 -23.70 -36.41 11.23
C VAL A 684 -25.05 -36.03 10.61
N HIS A 685 -25.06 -35.64 9.34
CA HIS A 685 -26.28 -35.21 8.66
C HIS A 685 -27.24 -36.37 8.42
N THR A 686 -26.75 -37.46 7.84
CA THR A 686 -27.49 -38.70 7.60
C THR A 686 -27.97 -39.29 8.91
N PHE A 687 -27.14 -39.21 9.96
CA PHE A 687 -27.54 -39.57 11.32
C PHE A 687 -28.71 -38.72 11.82
N SER A 688 -28.63 -37.40 11.67
CA SER A 688 -29.69 -36.47 12.10
C SER A 688 -31.01 -36.69 11.36
N GLN A 689 -30.97 -37.05 10.07
CA GLN A 689 -32.16 -37.32 9.26
C GLN A 689 -32.84 -38.64 9.61
N ARG A 690 -32.06 -39.67 9.95
CA ARG A 690 -32.58 -41.02 10.26
C ARG A 690 -33.18 -41.12 11.66
N MET A 691 -32.79 -40.22 12.56
CA MET A 691 -33.42 -40.04 13.86
C MET A 691 -34.79 -39.36 13.68
N THR A 692 -35.90 -40.12 13.71
CA THR A 692 -37.27 -39.62 13.45
C THR A 692 -37.79 -38.57 14.46
N PRO A 693 -38.70 -37.64 14.05
CA PRO A 693 -39.25 -36.58 14.90
C PRO A 693 -40.16 -37.03 16.04
N SER A 694 -40.72 -38.25 16.00
CA SER A 694 -41.78 -38.69 16.92
C SER A 694 -41.32 -39.04 18.35
N GLN A 695 -40.03 -38.92 18.67
CA GLN A 695 -39.50 -39.31 20.00
C GLN A 695 -38.91 -38.20 20.87
N THR A 696 -38.54 -36.99 20.41
CA THR A 696 -37.97 -35.97 21.33
C THR A 696 -37.72 -34.64 20.63
N GLU A 697 -38.57 -33.62 20.84
CA GLU A 697 -38.31 -32.26 20.30
C GLU A 697 -37.27 -31.45 21.12
N GLY A 698 -36.88 -31.92 22.31
CA GLY A 698 -36.01 -31.14 23.23
C GLY A 698 -34.61 -31.71 23.48
N ALA A 699 -34.53 -32.91 24.08
CA ALA A 699 -33.25 -33.51 24.48
C ALA A 699 -32.39 -33.94 23.28
N PHE A 700 -33.03 -34.38 22.19
CA PHE A 700 -32.35 -34.77 20.96
C PHE A 700 -31.78 -33.56 20.20
N PHE A 701 -32.50 -32.43 20.19
CA PHE A 701 -31.95 -31.18 19.67
C PHE A 701 -30.67 -30.77 20.43
N ASN A 702 -30.65 -30.95 21.75
CA ASN A 702 -29.45 -30.71 22.56
C ASN A 702 -28.33 -31.73 22.30
N PHE A 703 -28.68 -33.00 22.02
CA PHE A 703 -27.72 -34.04 21.65
C PHE A 703 -27.04 -33.70 20.32
N LEU A 704 -27.81 -33.38 19.27
CA LEU A 704 -27.28 -32.94 17.99
C LEU A 704 -26.46 -31.65 18.13
N LYS A 705 -26.89 -30.70 18.98
CA LYS A 705 -26.15 -29.46 19.25
C LYS A 705 -24.78 -29.69 19.91
N LYS A 706 -24.53 -30.85 20.53
CA LYS A 706 -23.23 -31.20 21.10
C LYS A 706 -22.42 -32.18 20.25
N LEU A 707 -22.99 -32.75 19.19
CA LEU A 707 -22.37 -33.82 18.40
C LEU A 707 -21.61 -33.24 17.19
N THR A 708 -20.37 -32.80 17.39
CA THR A 708 -19.53 -32.30 16.28
C THR A 708 -19.19 -33.42 15.29
N PRO A 709 -18.81 -33.12 14.03
CA PRO A 709 -18.37 -34.15 13.08
C PRO A 709 -17.21 -34.99 13.65
N GLU A 710 -16.23 -34.35 14.28
CA GLU A 710 -15.10 -35.04 14.92
C GLU A 710 -15.58 -35.96 16.04
N ARG A 711 -16.50 -35.46 16.89
CA ARG A 711 -17.04 -36.25 18.01
C ARG A 711 -17.91 -37.41 17.52
N PHE A 712 -18.64 -37.23 16.43
CA PHE A 712 -19.38 -38.29 15.76
C PHE A 712 -18.45 -39.39 15.26
N HIS A 713 -17.38 -39.03 14.55
CA HIS A 713 -16.37 -39.97 14.06
C HIS A 713 -15.67 -40.69 15.22
N GLN A 714 -15.32 -39.98 16.31
CA GLN A 714 -14.77 -40.60 17.53
C GLN A 714 -15.71 -41.64 18.14
N LEU A 715 -16.98 -41.28 18.33
CA LEU A 715 -17.99 -42.21 18.88
C LEU A 715 -18.20 -43.42 17.94
N GLN A 716 -18.19 -43.19 16.63
CA GLN A 716 -18.30 -44.25 15.64
C GLN A 716 -17.11 -45.20 15.69
N GLN A 717 -15.88 -44.68 15.79
CA GLN A 717 -14.65 -45.47 15.92
C GLN A 717 -14.66 -46.34 17.17
N GLU A 718 -15.02 -45.79 18.32
CA GLU A 718 -15.07 -46.56 19.57
C GLU A 718 -16.12 -47.67 19.52
N LEU A 719 -17.31 -47.37 18.99
CA LEU A 719 -18.33 -48.38 18.78
C LEU A 719 -17.88 -49.46 17.78
N GLN A 720 -17.06 -49.09 16.79
CA GLN A 720 -16.47 -50.04 15.87
C GLN A 720 -15.39 -50.90 16.55
N LYS A 721 -14.50 -50.32 17.37
CA LYS A 721 -13.51 -51.07 18.17
C LYS A 721 -14.17 -52.10 19.10
N LEU A 722 -15.29 -51.74 19.74
CA LEU A 722 -16.04 -52.67 20.60
C LEU A 722 -16.64 -53.85 19.81
N ARG A 723 -16.99 -53.67 18.54
CA ARG A 723 -17.45 -54.76 17.66
C ARG A 723 -16.32 -55.61 17.09
N LEU A 724 -15.12 -55.03 17.04
CA LEU A 724 -13.87 -55.65 16.63
C LEU A 724 -13.06 -56.10 17.86
N ASP A 725 -13.71 -56.43 18.98
CA ASP A 725 -13.03 -57.01 20.14
C ASP A 725 -12.84 -58.53 19.91
N PRO A 726 -11.61 -59.06 19.94
CA PRO A 726 -11.35 -60.50 19.81
C PRO A 726 -12.07 -61.35 20.87
N ASN A 727 -12.38 -60.76 22.03
CA ASN A 727 -13.05 -61.41 23.15
C ASN A 727 -14.57 -61.20 23.16
N SER A 728 -15.12 -60.58 22.10
CA SER A 728 -16.56 -60.38 21.94
C SER A 728 -17.31 -61.71 21.91
N ALA A 729 -18.35 -61.83 22.74
CA ALA A 729 -19.28 -62.96 22.70
C ALA A 729 -20.16 -62.97 21.42
N ASP A 730 -20.26 -61.84 20.69
CA ASP A 730 -21.09 -61.68 19.51
C ASP A 730 -20.27 -61.85 18.21
N GLN A 731 -19.94 -63.10 17.89
CA GLN A 731 -19.20 -63.49 16.69
C GLN A 731 -19.95 -63.12 15.39
N SER A 732 -21.28 -63.03 15.42
CA SER A 732 -22.07 -62.59 14.26
C SER A 732 -21.88 -61.10 13.96
N ALA A 733 -21.77 -60.26 14.99
CA ALA A 733 -21.48 -58.84 14.83
C ALA A 733 -20.06 -58.61 14.27
N LEU A 734 -19.07 -59.39 14.76
CA LEU A 734 -17.69 -59.36 14.27
C LEU A 734 -17.63 -59.67 12.76
N LYS A 735 -18.21 -60.80 12.33
CA LYS A 735 -18.26 -61.20 10.91
C LYS A 735 -18.96 -60.17 10.02
N GLY A 736 -20.05 -59.58 10.51
CA GLY A 736 -20.77 -58.51 9.80
C GLY A 736 -19.93 -57.25 9.59
N GLU A 737 -19.13 -56.87 10.60
CA GLU A 737 -18.27 -55.69 10.54
C GLU A 737 -17.05 -55.94 9.63
N LEU A 738 -16.42 -57.12 9.69
CA LEU A 738 -15.33 -57.50 8.77
C LEU A 738 -15.79 -57.49 7.30
N ALA A 739 -16.98 -58.04 7.01
CA ALA A 739 -17.55 -58.00 5.66
C ALA A 739 -17.84 -56.57 5.18
N ARG A 740 -18.23 -55.67 6.09
CA ARG A 740 -18.45 -54.26 5.80
C ARG A 740 -17.13 -53.54 5.48
N ILE A 741 -16.09 -53.76 6.28
CA ILE A 741 -14.75 -53.21 6.05
C ILE A 741 -14.24 -53.65 4.68
N ASN A 742 -14.35 -54.95 4.36
CA ASN A 742 -13.94 -55.47 3.05
C ASN A 742 -14.65 -54.76 1.89
N ARG A 743 -15.99 -54.60 1.97
CA ARG A 743 -16.75 -53.88 0.93
C ARG A 743 -16.26 -52.44 0.74
N GLN A 744 -15.91 -51.76 1.82
CA GLN A 744 -15.37 -50.40 1.74
C GLN A 744 -13.99 -50.36 1.08
N ILE A 745 -13.09 -51.28 1.44
CA ILE A 745 -11.78 -51.43 0.79
C ILE A 745 -11.94 -51.64 -0.72
N GLN A 746 -12.82 -52.55 -1.14
CA GLN A 746 -13.06 -52.82 -2.57
C GLN A 746 -13.65 -51.61 -3.32
N ASN A 747 -14.52 -50.83 -2.66
CA ASN A 747 -15.05 -49.60 -3.22
C ASN A 747 -13.93 -48.55 -3.41
N VAL A 748 -13.05 -48.38 -2.41
CA VAL A 748 -11.91 -47.46 -2.48
C VAL A 748 -10.96 -47.87 -3.59
N LYS A 749 -10.57 -49.15 -3.68
CA LYS A 749 -9.73 -49.71 -4.76
C LYS A 749 -10.26 -49.36 -6.15
N LYS A 750 -11.56 -49.54 -6.38
CA LYS A 750 -12.19 -49.22 -7.68
C LYS A 750 -12.15 -47.72 -7.99
N GLN A 751 -12.26 -46.87 -6.98
CA GLN A 751 -12.23 -45.42 -7.14
C GLN A 751 -10.78 -44.91 -7.33
N GLU A 752 -9.83 -45.45 -6.58
CA GLU A 752 -8.39 -45.19 -6.69
C GLU A 752 -7.85 -45.52 -8.09
N GLN A 753 -8.24 -46.66 -8.68
CA GLN A 753 -7.80 -47.04 -10.02
C GLN A 753 -8.20 -46.03 -11.10
N ASN A 754 -9.35 -45.36 -10.94
CA ASN A 754 -9.79 -44.31 -11.85
C ASN A 754 -8.93 -43.05 -11.72
N LEU A 755 -8.49 -42.71 -10.50
CA LEU A 755 -7.58 -41.59 -10.23
C LEU A 755 -6.18 -41.90 -10.79
N TYR A 756 -5.65 -43.12 -10.62
CA TYR A 756 -4.36 -43.51 -11.21
C TYR A 756 -4.32 -43.39 -12.75
N ARG A 757 -5.41 -43.71 -13.45
CA ARG A 757 -5.51 -43.51 -14.90
C ARG A 757 -5.41 -42.03 -15.31
N GLN A 758 -5.89 -41.12 -14.47
CA GLN A 758 -5.74 -39.67 -14.70
C GLN A 758 -4.30 -39.25 -14.43
N LEU A 759 -3.71 -39.72 -13.33
CA LEU A 759 -2.35 -39.40 -12.93
C LEU A 759 -1.34 -39.69 -14.05
N THR A 760 -1.47 -40.84 -14.72
CA THR A 760 -0.62 -41.24 -15.86
C THR A 760 -0.70 -40.25 -17.02
N LYS A 761 -1.86 -39.63 -17.25
CA LYS A 761 -2.04 -38.60 -18.32
C LYS A 761 -1.46 -37.24 -17.94
N LEU A 762 -1.33 -36.98 -16.64
CA LEU A 762 -0.76 -35.74 -16.11
C LEU A 762 0.77 -35.83 -15.90
N GLU A 763 1.32 -37.04 -15.83
CA GLU A 763 2.74 -37.33 -15.63
C GLU A 763 3.70 -36.59 -16.59
N PRO A 764 3.36 -36.33 -17.88
CA PRO A 764 4.18 -35.51 -18.76
C PRO A 764 4.45 -34.08 -18.25
N LEU A 765 3.59 -33.52 -17.37
CA LEU A 765 3.82 -32.20 -16.77
C LEU A 765 5.04 -32.17 -15.84
N ASN A 766 5.42 -33.30 -15.25
CA ASN A 766 6.62 -33.40 -14.42
C ASN A 766 7.91 -33.24 -15.24
N GLN A 767 7.84 -33.45 -16.56
CA GLN A 767 8.99 -33.31 -17.47
C GLN A 767 9.16 -31.88 -18.00
N VAL A 768 8.28 -30.95 -17.60
CA VAL A 768 8.32 -29.54 -18.04
C VAL A 768 9.27 -28.78 -17.12
N MET A 769 10.48 -28.50 -17.59
CA MET A 769 11.50 -27.78 -16.80
C MET A 769 11.24 -26.26 -16.76
N ARG A 770 10.97 -25.64 -17.92
CA ARG A 770 10.59 -24.22 -18.04
C ARG A 770 9.79 -23.99 -19.31
N ILE A 771 8.71 -23.22 -19.23
CA ILE A 771 7.95 -22.79 -20.41
C ILE A 771 8.45 -21.41 -20.80
N ASP A 772 8.88 -21.22 -22.05
CA ASP A 772 9.12 -19.89 -22.58
C ASP A 772 7.79 -19.16 -22.77
N VAL A 773 7.32 -18.51 -21.70
CA VAL A 773 6.02 -17.84 -21.67
C VAL A 773 5.98 -16.58 -22.54
N TYR A 774 7.15 -16.05 -22.93
CA TYR A 774 7.27 -14.92 -23.85
C TYR A 774 7.33 -15.37 -25.32
N ASN A 775 7.15 -16.67 -25.58
CA ASN A 775 6.94 -17.22 -26.90
C ASN A 775 5.66 -16.63 -27.54
N PRO A 776 5.73 -16.05 -28.75
CA PRO A 776 4.58 -15.52 -29.47
C PRO A 776 3.40 -16.50 -29.62
N GLY A 777 3.69 -17.78 -29.90
CA GLY A 777 2.68 -18.83 -30.05
C GLY A 777 1.94 -19.14 -28.74
N PHE A 778 2.63 -19.03 -27.61
CA PHE A 778 2.06 -19.19 -26.27
C PHE A 778 1.23 -17.96 -25.87
N GLN A 779 1.74 -16.76 -26.11
CA GLN A 779 1.07 -15.47 -25.85
C GLN A 779 -0.29 -15.36 -26.55
N LEU A 780 -0.40 -15.85 -27.79
CA LEU A 780 -1.66 -15.89 -28.54
C LEU A 780 -2.75 -16.74 -27.87
N ARG A 781 -2.35 -17.75 -27.10
CA ARG A 781 -3.26 -18.71 -26.45
C ARG A 781 -3.23 -18.61 -24.92
N LEU A 782 -2.57 -17.59 -24.37
CA LEU A 782 -2.31 -17.45 -22.94
C LEU A 782 -3.58 -17.57 -22.10
N ASN A 783 -4.64 -16.85 -22.46
CA ASN A 783 -5.92 -16.88 -21.74
C ASN A 783 -6.56 -18.27 -21.75
N LYS A 784 -6.46 -18.99 -22.88
CA LYS A 784 -6.97 -20.35 -23.00
C LYS A 784 -6.19 -21.29 -22.10
N HIS A 785 -4.86 -21.20 -22.11
CA HIS A 785 -4.01 -22.02 -21.26
C HIS A 785 -4.17 -21.71 -19.77
N GLN A 786 -4.39 -20.44 -19.40
CA GLN A 786 -4.73 -20.04 -18.04
C GLN A 786 -6.06 -20.65 -17.58
N ALA A 787 -7.09 -20.64 -18.43
CA ALA A 787 -8.37 -21.27 -18.10
C ALA A 787 -8.24 -22.79 -17.95
N GLU A 788 -7.56 -23.46 -18.90
CA GLU A 788 -7.30 -24.91 -18.85
C GLU A 788 -6.50 -25.31 -17.60
N ASN A 789 -5.48 -24.53 -17.22
CA ASN A 789 -4.70 -24.78 -16.02
C ASN A 789 -5.47 -24.54 -14.72
N ARG A 790 -6.35 -23.54 -14.66
CA ARG A 790 -7.24 -23.34 -13.50
C ARG A 790 -8.19 -24.53 -13.32
N GLU A 791 -8.81 -24.98 -14.41
CA GLU A 791 -9.69 -26.17 -14.37
C GLU A 791 -8.90 -27.43 -13.96
N MET A 792 -7.66 -27.57 -14.44
CA MET A 792 -6.79 -28.68 -14.07
C MET A 792 -6.31 -28.64 -12.62
N ALA A 793 -5.97 -27.45 -12.09
CA ALA A 793 -5.63 -27.28 -10.69
C ALA A 793 -6.80 -27.70 -9.79
N GLN A 794 -8.01 -27.29 -10.14
CA GLN A 794 -9.22 -27.72 -9.43
C GLN A 794 -9.39 -29.25 -9.49
N ALA A 795 -9.11 -29.88 -10.63
CA ALA A 795 -9.17 -31.32 -10.78
C ALA A 795 -8.19 -32.06 -9.86
N CYS A 796 -6.95 -31.55 -9.75
CA CYS A 796 -5.93 -32.13 -8.86
C CYS A 796 -6.35 -31.98 -7.40
N ARG A 797 -6.86 -30.81 -7.01
CA ARG A 797 -7.34 -30.55 -5.65
C ARG A 797 -8.46 -31.51 -5.22
N VAL A 798 -9.46 -31.72 -6.08
CA VAL A 798 -10.54 -32.69 -5.80
C VAL A 798 -9.99 -34.12 -5.65
N ALA A 799 -8.99 -34.51 -6.45
CA ALA A 799 -8.35 -35.82 -6.33
C ALA A 799 -7.57 -35.95 -5.01
N VAL A 800 -6.81 -34.92 -4.60
CA VAL A 800 -6.08 -34.89 -3.33
C VAL A 800 -7.04 -34.99 -2.15
N GLU A 801 -8.13 -34.23 -2.16
CA GLU A 801 -9.15 -34.28 -1.11
C GLU A 801 -9.80 -35.67 -1.00
N GLN A 802 -10.14 -36.27 -2.15
CA GLN A 802 -10.75 -37.59 -2.19
C GLN A 802 -9.80 -38.69 -1.70
N LEU A 803 -8.54 -38.66 -2.12
CA LEU A 803 -7.50 -39.59 -1.66
C LEU A 803 -7.18 -39.41 -0.18
N SER A 804 -7.16 -38.17 0.32
CA SER A 804 -6.93 -37.86 1.75
C SER A 804 -8.07 -38.41 2.61
N HIS A 805 -9.32 -38.29 2.13
CA HIS A 805 -10.47 -38.91 2.78
C HIS A 805 -10.36 -40.43 2.82
N TYR A 806 -10.01 -41.09 1.70
CA TYR A 806 -9.82 -42.54 1.69
C TYR A 806 -8.68 -42.97 2.62
N HIS A 807 -7.55 -42.26 2.61
CA HIS A 807 -6.45 -42.53 3.52
C HIS A 807 -6.94 -42.50 4.97
N LYS A 808 -7.64 -41.43 5.38
CA LYS A 808 -8.18 -41.29 6.73
C LYS A 808 -9.10 -42.45 7.12
N VAL A 809 -10.04 -42.82 6.24
CA VAL A 809 -10.99 -43.92 6.50
C VAL A 809 -10.28 -45.27 6.62
N LEU A 810 -9.34 -45.57 5.71
CA LEU A 810 -8.62 -46.84 5.75
C LEU A 810 -7.66 -46.94 6.94
N THR A 811 -6.98 -45.85 7.32
CA THR A 811 -6.14 -45.80 8.54
C THR A 811 -6.98 -46.12 9.78
N GLN A 812 -8.20 -45.58 9.87
CA GLN A 812 -9.09 -45.86 10.99
C GLN A 812 -9.48 -47.35 11.05
N TYR A 813 -9.77 -47.98 9.91
CA TYR A 813 -10.03 -49.42 9.88
C TYR A 813 -8.81 -50.23 10.31
N GLN A 814 -7.61 -49.85 9.87
CA GLN A 814 -6.37 -50.51 10.28
C GLN A 814 -6.13 -50.38 11.80
N GLU A 815 -6.28 -49.18 12.37
CA GLU A 815 -6.14 -48.94 13.81
C GLU A 815 -7.16 -49.72 14.64
N ASN A 816 -8.38 -49.90 14.12
CA ASN A 816 -9.44 -50.62 14.81
C ASN A 816 -9.27 -52.16 14.73
N LEU A 817 -8.44 -52.66 13.81
CA LEU A 817 -8.13 -54.09 13.66
C LEU A 817 -6.88 -54.53 14.46
N VAL A 818 -6.27 -53.64 15.24
CA VAL A 818 -5.10 -53.96 16.09
C VAL A 818 -5.56 -54.70 17.35
N GLY A 819 -5.32 -56.00 17.42
CA GLY A 819 -5.70 -56.86 18.54
C GLY A 819 -4.92 -58.19 18.54
N ASN A 820 -4.95 -58.92 19.65
CA ASN A 820 -4.40 -60.29 19.70
C ASN A 820 -5.48 -61.27 19.20
N TRP A 821 -5.43 -61.57 17.90
CA TRP A 821 -6.41 -62.41 17.21
C TRP A 821 -6.06 -63.90 17.20
N ALA A 822 -4.94 -64.27 17.84
CA ALA A 822 -4.45 -65.64 17.88
C ALA A 822 -5.51 -66.58 18.46
N ASN A 823 -5.85 -67.64 17.72
CA ASN A 823 -6.87 -68.64 18.06
C ASN A 823 -8.33 -68.19 17.90
N THR A 824 -8.61 -67.17 17.08
CA THR A 824 -9.99 -66.82 16.69
C THR A 824 -10.37 -67.51 15.37
N GLU A 825 -11.67 -67.82 15.15
CA GLU A 825 -12.16 -68.42 13.87
C GLU A 825 -11.93 -67.48 12.66
N HIS A 826 -11.66 -66.19 12.91
CA HIS A 826 -11.51 -65.14 11.90
C HIS A 826 -10.06 -64.63 11.75
N GLU A 827 -9.07 -65.33 12.31
CA GLU A 827 -7.66 -64.93 12.27
C GLU A 827 -7.16 -64.70 10.83
N ASP A 828 -7.44 -65.65 9.93
CA ASP A 828 -7.06 -65.57 8.50
C ASP A 828 -7.76 -64.40 7.78
N ASP A 829 -9.05 -64.17 8.05
CA ASP A 829 -9.84 -63.09 7.44
C ASP A 829 -9.27 -61.71 7.84
N ILE A 830 -8.81 -61.58 9.10
CA ILE A 830 -8.26 -60.35 9.66
C ILE A 830 -6.85 -60.09 9.15
N GLU A 831 -6.01 -61.12 9.08
CA GLU A 831 -4.65 -61.02 8.50
C GLU A 831 -4.73 -60.60 7.03
N GLN A 832 -5.65 -61.21 6.26
CA GLN A 832 -5.90 -60.81 4.88
C GLN A 832 -6.36 -59.35 4.79
N LEU A 833 -7.34 -58.93 5.61
CA LEU A 833 -7.83 -57.56 5.62
C LEU A 833 -6.74 -56.54 5.99
N ASN A 834 -5.90 -56.85 6.98
CA ASN A 834 -4.78 -55.98 7.37
C ASN A 834 -3.74 -55.86 6.26
N SER A 835 -3.42 -56.96 5.56
CA SER A 835 -2.54 -56.94 4.39
C SER A 835 -3.12 -56.09 3.25
N GLU A 836 -4.41 -56.25 2.96
CA GLU A 836 -5.11 -55.48 1.94
C GLU A 836 -5.20 -53.99 2.28
N LEU A 837 -5.47 -53.64 3.55
CA LEU A 837 -5.47 -52.26 4.04
C LEU A 837 -4.09 -51.62 3.93
N THR A 838 -3.04 -52.33 4.33
CA THR A 838 -1.66 -51.83 4.26
C THR A 838 -1.25 -51.53 2.82
N THR A 839 -1.53 -52.47 1.91
CA THR A 839 -1.25 -52.32 0.48
C THR A 839 -2.00 -51.12 -0.12
N GLU A 840 -3.29 -50.97 0.22
CA GLU A 840 -4.11 -49.89 -0.32
C GLU A 840 -3.71 -48.52 0.25
N LEU A 841 -3.34 -48.44 1.53
CA LEU A 841 -2.81 -47.22 2.15
C LEU A 841 -1.50 -46.78 1.49
N GLU A 842 -0.60 -47.71 1.16
CA GLU A 842 0.62 -47.41 0.40
C GLU A 842 0.30 -46.86 -0.99
N ASN A 843 -0.63 -47.49 -1.72
CA ASN A 843 -1.06 -47.03 -3.04
C ASN A 843 -1.66 -45.62 -3.02
N ILE A 844 -2.54 -45.34 -2.04
CA ILE A 844 -3.13 -44.00 -1.86
C ILE A 844 -2.06 -42.98 -1.49
N THR A 845 -1.12 -43.32 -0.63
CA THR A 845 -0.01 -42.45 -0.22
C THR A 845 0.87 -42.06 -1.42
N GLN A 846 1.19 -43.03 -2.28
CA GLN A 846 1.93 -42.77 -3.52
C GLN A 846 1.13 -41.87 -4.48
N ALA A 847 -0.18 -42.10 -4.62
CA ALA A 847 -1.04 -41.26 -5.46
C ALA A 847 -1.10 -39.82 -4.95
N LEU A 848 -1.28 -39.63 -3.63
CA LEU A 848 -1.29 -38.32 -2.98
C LEU A 848 -0.01 -37.54 -3.29
N LYS A 849 1.16 -38.16 -3.08
CA LYS A 849 2.46 -37.52 -3.35
C LYS A 849 2.59 -37.09 -4.80
N LYS A 850 2.19 -37.93 -5.76
CA LYS A 850 2.26 -37.61 -7.19
C LYS A 850 1.30 -36.47 -7.58
N TYR A 851 0.07 -36.48 -7.08
CA TYR A 851 -0.88 -35.38 -7.34
C TYR A 851 -0.42 -34.05 -6.75
N GLN A 852 0.17 -34.05 -5.55
CA GLN A 852 0.73 -32.83 -4.94
C GLN A 852 1.89 -32.25 -5.77
N ILE A 853 2.80 -33.08 -6.27
CA ILE A 853 3.88 -32.63 -7.17
C ILE A 853 3.30 -31.98 -8.44
N ILE A 854 2.27 -32.59 -9.02
CA ILE A 854 1.61 -32.06 -10.22
C ILE A 854 0.88 -30.74 -9.91
N GLU A 855 0.21 -30.63 -8.76
CA GLU A 855 -0.43 -29.41 -8.31
C GLU A 855 0.58 -28.26 -8.16
N GLN A 856 1.74 -28.52 -7.55
CA GLN A 856 2.84 -27.56 -7.45
C GLN A 856 3.35 -27.14 -8.83
N LYS A 857 3.48 -28.08 -9.78
CA LYS A 857 3.88 -27.79 -11.16
C LYS A 857 2.84 -26.93 -11.90
N ILE A 858 1.55 -27.20 -11.72
CA ILE A 858 0.48 -26.37 -12.30
C ILE A 858 0.49 -24.96 -11.71
N ALA A 859 0.74 -24.83 -10.40
CA ALA A 859 0.91 -23.54 -9.75
C ALA A 859 2.11 -22.77 -10.33
N GLN A 860 3.27 -23.43 -10.47
CA GLN A 860 4.47 -22.86 -11.08
C GLN A 860 4.22 -22.38 -12.52
N ILE A 861 3.54 -23.19 -13.33
CA ILE A 861 3.15 -22.82 -14.70
C ILE A 861 2.18 -21.63 -14.69
N SER A 862 1.24 -21.59 -13.74
CA SER A 862 0.28 -20.49 -13.61
C SER A 862 0.96 -19.17 -13.22
N THR A 863 1.99 -19.23 -12.38
CA THR A 863 2.84 -18.07 -12.05
C THR A 863 3.54 -17.55 -13.29
N TRP A 864 4.21 -18.42 -14.06
CA TRP A 864 4.85 -18.02 -15.32
C TRP A 864 3.86 -17.39 -16.31
N MET A 865 2.64 -17.95 -16.43
CA MET A 865 1.60 -17.38 -17.28
C MET A 865 1.13 -16.00 -16.80
N THR A 866 1.08 -15.78 -15.49
CA THR A 866 0.66 -14.51 -14.89
C THR A 866 1.70 -13.43 -15.10
N GLU A 867 2.98 -13.74 -14.83
CA GLU A 867 4.14 -12.86 -15.12
C GLU A 867 4.22 -12.46 -16.60
N SER A 868 3.81 -13.37 -17.49
CA SER A 868 3.69 -13.12 -18.91
C SER A 868 2.51 -12.20 -19.26
N SER A 869 1.35 -12.37 -18.59
CA SER A 869 0.16 -11.55 -18.88
C SER A 869 0.29 -10.09 -18.44
N THR A 870 1.16 -9.83 -17.47
CA THR A 870 1.44 -8.49 -16.93
C THR A 870 2.65 -7.81 -17.59
N SER A 871 3.26 -8.45 -18.61
CA SER A 871 4.67 -8.25 -18.91
C SER A 871 5.07 -6.81 -19.23
N THR A 872 5.99 -6.29 -18.40
CA THR A 872 6.91 -5.18 -18.68
C THR A 872 8.12 -5.65 -19.49
N LYS A 873 8.06 -6.78 -20.21
CA LYS A 873 9.22 -7.39 -20.90
C LYS A 873 8.84 -7.94 -22.28
N VAL A 874 9.75 -7.84 -23.23
CA VAL A 874 9.68 -8.41 -24.59
C VAL A 874 11.04 -8.97 -24.98
N TYR A 875 11.09 -9.97 -25.88
CA TYR A 875 12.37 -10.44 -26.40
C TYR A 875 13.07 -9.34 -27.21
N GLY A 876 14.37 -9.15 -26.98
CA GLY A 876 15.23 -8.32 -27.80
C GLY A 876 16.47 -9.07 -28.26
N TYR A 877 17.09 -8.54 -29.29
CA TYR A 877 18.31 -9.03 -29.89
C TYR A 877 19.53 -8.52 -29.10
N ASP A 878 20.28 -9.44 -28.53
CA ASP A 878 21.46 -9.18 -27.69
C ASP A 878 22.75 -9.57 -28.43
N GLY A 879 22.93 -9.07 -29.66
CA GLY A 879 24.10 -9.34 -30.48
C GLY A 879 25.42 -8.87 -29.85
N GLU A 880 26.55 -9.40 -30.32
CA GLU A 880 27.90 -9.06 -29.85
C GLU A 880 28.20 -7.55 -29.87
N HIS A 881 27.69 -6.85 -30.89
CA HIS A 881 27.91 -5.42 -31.12
C HIS A 881 26.78 -4.52 -30.61
N VAL A 882 25.83 -5.07 -29.86
CA VAL A 882 24.62 -4.35 -29.42
C VAL A 882 24.62 -4.19 -27.91
N ASN A 883 24.57 -2.94 -27.46
CA ASN A 883 24.34 -2.60 -26.06
C ASN A 883 22.92 -2.04 -25.91
N SER A 884 22.14 -2.55 -24.95
CA SER A 884 20.74 -2.14 -24.77
C SER A 884 20.45 -1.72 -23.33
N TYR A 885 19.77 -0.58 -23.16
CA TYR A 885 19.44 -0.02 -21.84
C TYR A 885 18.17 0.86 -21.91
N LEU A 886 17.66 1.30 -20.75
CA LEU A 886 16.59 2.30 -20.66
C LEU A 886 17.21 3.66 -20.34
N ALA A 887 16.73 4.72 -20.98
CA ALA A 887 17.10 6.10 -20.70
C ALA A 887 15.94 7.05 -21.03
N THR A 888 15.94 8.26 -20.49
CA THR A 888 15.02 9.32 -20.97
C THR A 888 15.55 9.96 -22.26
N ARG A 889 14.73 10.74 -22.98
CA ARG A 889 15.20 11.43 -24.19
C ARG A 889 16.22 12.51 -23.86
N GLU A 890 16.07 13.17 -22.71
CA GLU A 890 16.96 14.21 -22.20
C GLU A 890 18.35 13.63 -21.90
N GLU A 891 18.42 12.46 -21.24
CA GLU A 891 19.67 11.74 -20.96
C GLU A 891 20.43 11.39 -22.25
N LEU A 892 19.74 11.21 -23.38
CA LEU A 892 20.36 10.81 -24.65
C LEU A 892 21.00 11.95 -25.42
N VAL A 893 20.70 13.21 -25.08
CA VAL A 893 21.30 14.39 -25.75
C VAL A 893 22.80 14.47 -25.46
N GLU A 894 23.20 14.14 -24.23
CA GLU A 894 24.59 14.30 -23.77
C GLU A 894 25.36 12.96 -23.65
N LYS A 895 24.64 11.82 -23.63
CA LYS A 895 25.26 10.50 -23.45
C LYS A 895 25.92 9.96 -24.71
N ALA A 896 27.22 9.68 -24.66
CA ALA A 896 27.97 9.03 -25.74
C ALA A 896 27.44 7.62 -26.09
N VAL A 897 27.67 7.15 -27.33
CA VAL A 897 27.33 5.77 -27.75
C VAL A 897 28.30 4.80 -27.07
N ALA A 898 27.77 3.85 -26.30
CA ALA A 898 28.59 2.97 -25.49
C ALA A 898 28.75 1.57 -26.13
N PRO A 899 29.99 1.07 -26.30
CA PRO A 899 30.21 -0.31 -26.73
C PRO A 899 29.71 -1.29 -25.65
N LYS A 900 29.36 -2.51 -26.07
CA LYS A 900 29.00 -3.59 -25.15
C LYS A 900 30.23 -3.93 -24.29
N ALA A 901 30.10 -3.86 -22.97
CA ALA A 901 31.18 -4.23 -22.06
C ALA A 901 31.58 -5.70 -22.29
N ALA A 902 32.87 -5.98 -22.43
CA ALA A 902 33.37 -7.35 -22.52
C ALA A 902 33.00 -8.09 -21.23
N GLN A 903 32.06 -9.03 -21.31
CA GLN A 903 31.66 -9.82 -20.14
C GLN A 903 32.79 -10.77 -19.76
N GLY A 904 33.58 -10.40 -18.75
CA GLY A 904 34.38 -11.36 -18.00
C GLY A 904 33.45 -12.22 -17.15
N LEU A 905 32.92 -13.31 -17.71
CA LEU A 905 32.23 -14.34 -16.93
C LEU A 905 33.26 -15.19 -16.17
N GLN A 906 33.59 -14.81 -14.93
CA GLN A 906 33.88 -15.78 -13.90
C GLN A 906 32.57 -16.09 -13.18
N VAL A 907 31.84 -17.10 -13.69
CA VAL A 907 30.71 -17.71 -12.99
C VAL A 907 31.18 -19.10 -12.57
N GLN A 908 31.15 -19.37 -11.26
CA GLN A 908 31.29 -20.72 -10.73
C GLN A 908 30.15 -21.56 -11.29
N VAL A 909 30.53 -22.64 -11.99
CA VAL A 909 29.65 -23.52 -12.74
C VAL A 909 28.89 -24.45 -11.78
N ASP A 910 27.56 -24.37 -11.78
CA ASP A 910 26.69 -25.52 -11.48
C ASP A 910 26.34 -26.18 -12.83
N GLU A 911 26.83 -27.40 -13.04
CA GLU A 911 27.15 -27.98 -14.36
C GLU A 911 26.00 -28.38 -15.30
N ASN A 912 24.71 -28.06 -15.07
CA ASN A 912 23.64 -28.63 -15.92
C ASN A 912 22.57 -27.71 -16.50
N GLU A 913 22.51 -26.40 -16.21
CA GLU A 913 21.43 -25.53 -16.76
C GLU A 913 21.91 -24.28 -17.53
N GLN A 914 23.09 -23.73 -17.26
CA GLN A 914 23.48 -22.40 -17.79
C GLN A 914 24.16 -22.39 -19.16
N VAL A 915 24.72 -23.52 -19.61
CA VAL A 915 25.59 -23.56 -20.81
C VAL A 915 24.83 -23.22 -22.11
N ALA A 916 23.51 -23.34 -22.14
CA ALA A 916 22.70 -23.02 -23.32
C ALA A 916 22.14 -21.58 -23.35
N GLU A 917 21.94 -20.93 -22.19
CA GLU A 917 21.34 -19.58 -22.13
C GLU A 917 22.33 -18.47 -22.52
N ASP A 918 23.63 -18.64 -22.23
CA ASP A 918 24.66 -17.62 -22.51
C ASP A 918 25.00 -17.48 -24.00
N ALA A 919 24.63 -18.45 -24.83
CA ALA A 919 24.86 -18.44 -26.29
C ALA A 919 23.65 -17.96 -27.12
N ALA A 920 22.52 -17.60 -26.50
CA ALA A 920 21.29 -17.22 -27.21
C ALA A 920 21.34 -15.76 -27.72
N LEU A 921 21.07 -15.53 -29.01
CA LEU A 921 21.04 -14.18 -29.60
C LEU A 921 19.85 -13.33 -29.14
N PHE A 922 18.84 -13.93 -28.50
CA PHE A 922 17.62 -13.26 -28.07
C PHE A 922 17.40 -13.44 -26.57
N LYS A 923 17.22 -12.33 -25.85
CA LYS A 923 17.00 -12.32 -24.39
C LYS A 923 15.78 -11.48 -24.01
N PRO A 924 15.09 -11.78 -22.89
CA PRO A 924 13.99 -10.96 -22.41
C PRO A 924 14.50 -9.59 -21.95
N LEU A 925 14.09 -8.52 -22.64
CA LEU A 925 14.40 -7.13 -22.32
C LEU A 925 13.17 -6.45 -21.70
N PRO A 926 13.33 -5.50 -20.78
CA PRO A 926 12.19 -4.72 -20.30
C PRO A 926 11.54 -3.86 -21.42
N LEU A 927 10.28 -3.50 -21.27
CA LEU A 927 9.63 -2.43 -22.01
C LEU A 927 9.97 -1.09 -21.34
N PRO A 928 10.02 0.01 -22.10
CA PRO A 928 10.21 1.34 -21.51
C PRO A 928 8.97 1.81 -20.73
N ASP A 929 9.18 2.51 -19.62
CA ASP A 929 8.12 3.22 -18.88
C ASP A 929 7.68 4.48 -19.63
N ALA A 930 6.59 5.14 -19.18
CA ALA A 930 5.96 6.29 -19.89
C ALA A 930 6.92 7.43 -20.27
N ASN A 931 7.99 7.65 -19.48
CA ASN A 931 8.96 8.74 -19.69
C ASN A 931 10.34 8.24 -20.15
N LYS A 932 10.47 6.95 -20.51
CA LYS A 932 11.73 6.35 -20.92
C LYS A 932 11.61 5.79 -22.33
N VAL A 933 12.75 5.64 -22.98
CA VAL A 933 12.90 4.93 -24.26
C VAL A 933 13.87 3.79 -24.07
N ARG A 934 13.66 2.72 -24.84
CA ARG A 934 14.62 1.61 -24.93
C ARG A 934 15.65 1.98 -25.98
N VAL A 935 16.92 1.98 -25.59
CA VAL A 935 18.04 2.42 -26.43
C VAL A 935 18.82 1.21 -26.90
N PHE A 936 19.29 1.27 -28.14
CA PHE A 936 20.16 0.27 -28.76
C PHE A 936 21.36 0.98 -29.38
N ASP A 937 22.50 0.84 -28.74
CA ASP A 937 23.79 1.31 -29.21
C ASP A 937 24.47 0.18 -29.99
N VAL A 938 24.86 0.48 -31.23
CA VAL A 938 25.48 -0.47 -32.16
C VAL A 938 26.87 0.03 -32.49
N VAL A 939 27.90 -0.68 -32.03
CA VAL A 939 29.31 -0.27 -32.20
C VAL A 939 30.08 -1.35 -32.93
N HIS A 940 30.68 -1.00 -34.05
CA HIS A 940 31.56 -1.87 -34.81
C HIS A 940 32.99 -1.36 -34.77
N THR A 941 33.92 -2.23 -34.34
CA THR A 941 35.35 -1.92 -34.30
C THR A 941 36.04 -2.53 -35.52
N TYR A 942 36.76 -1.70 -36.27
CA TYR A 942 37.61 -2.10 -37.39
C TYR A 942 39.08 -1.86 -37.00
N THR A 943 39.97 -2.75 -37.41
CA THR A 943 41.41 -2.58 -37.18
C THR A 943 42.07 -2.21 -38.50
N GLN A 944 42.62 -1.00 -38.58
CA GLN A 944 43.29 -0.47 -39.76
C GLN A 944 44.61 0.16 -39.31
N ASN A 945 45.72 -0.24 -39.94
CA ASN A 945 47.08 0.24 -39.59
C ASN A 945 47.42 0.13 -38.09
N ASN A 946 47.01 -0.95 -37.42
CA ASN A 946 47.11 -1.18 -35.96
C ASN A 946 46.29 -0.22 -35.07
N ASN A 947 45.51 0.69 -35.64
CA ASN A 947 44.55 1.53 -34.90
C ASN A 947 43.16 0.90 -34.96
N GLN A 948 42.43 0.97 -33.84
CA GLN A 948 41.03 0.55 -33.78
C GLN A 948 40.12 1.72 -34.06
N VAL A 949 39.39 1.69 -35.18
CA VAL A 949 38.39 2.69 -35.53
C VAL A 949 37.01 2.16 -35.16
N GLN A 950 36.26 2.92 -34.37
CA GLN A 950 34.88 2.58 -34.01
C GLN A 950 33.88 3.33 -34.90
N VAL A 951 32.93 2.58 -35.44
CA VAL A 951 31.75 3.12 -36.15
C VAL A 951 30.54 2.91 -35.27
N GLU A 952 29.90 4.01 -34.90
CA GLU A 952 28.87 4.06 -33.86
C GLU A 952 27.51 4.44 -34.45
N GLY A 953 26.46 3.70 -34.09
CA GLY A 953 25.07 4.06 -34.35
C GLY A 953 24.18 3.88 -33.12
N ARG A 954 23.07 4.62 -33.08
CA ARG A 954 22.06 4.54 -32.02
C ARG A 954 20.65 4.60 -32.60
N PHE A 955 19.79 3.68 -32.18
CA PHE A 955 18.35 3.77 -32.41
C PHE A 955 17.57 3.49 -31.12
N ILE A 956 16.33 3.97 -31.06
CA ILE A 956 15.46 3.83 -29.89
C ILE A 956 14.14 3.15 -30.26
N TYR A 957 13.51 2.55 -29.25
CA TYR A 957 12.13 2.09 -29.28
C TYR A 957 11.33 2.81 -28.20
N GLU A 958 10.20 3.40 -28.60
CA GLU A 958 9.32 4.17 -27.72
C GLU A 958 7.87 3.68 -27.81
N LEU A 959 7.22 3.56 -26.65
CA LEU A 959 5.78 3.29 -26.53
C LEU A 959 5.01 4.62 -26.58
N LYS A 960 3.96 4.72 -27.41
CA LYS A 960 3.09 5.90 -27.39
C LYS A 960 2.31 5.95 -26.07
N SER A 961 2.27 7.13 -25.44
CA SER A 961 1.61 7.38 -24.15
C SER A 961 0.07 7.20 -24.19
N GLU A 962 -0.54 7.22 -23.00
CA GLU A 962 -1.81 6.61 -22.56
C GLU A 962 -3.12 6.98 -23.30
N ASP A 963 -3.14 7.94 -24.23
CA ASP A 963 -4.39 8.46 -24.83
C ASP A 963 -5.10 7.52 -25.85
N ASN A 964 -4.50 6.38 -26.22
CA ASN A 964 -5.13 5.42 -27.15
C ASN A 964 -5.47 4.05 -26.55
N ARG A 965 -5.39 3.88 -25.22
CA ARG A 965 -5.88 2.64 -24.58
C ARG A 965 -7.42 2.56 -24.49
N ARG A 966 -8.17 3.59 -24.92
CA ARG A 966 -9.62 3.70 -24.65
C ARG A 966 -10.56 3.98 -25.83
N VAL A 967 -10.15 3.84 -27.09
CA VAL A 967 -11.12 3.92 -28.20
C VAL A 967 -11.44 2.54 -28.76
N GLU A 968 -12.68 2.12 -28.48
CA GLU A 968 -13.48 1.03 -29.07
C GLU A 968 -13.29 -0.42 -28.58
N ALA A 969 -13.53 -0.63 -27.28
CA ALA A 969 -14.01 -1.91 -26.74
C ALA A 969 -15.53 -2.13 -26.96
N ALA A 970 -16.08 -1.68 -28.11
CA ALA A 970 -17.51 -1.72 -28.38
C ALA A 970 -17.80 -2.23 -29.79
N LYS A 971 -17.52 -3.52 -30.03
CA LYS A 971 -18.35 -4.48 -30.80
C LYS A 971 -17.54 -5.77 -31.04
N HIS A 972 -18.04 -6.87 -30.45
CA HIS A 972 -17.80 -8.29 -30.74
C HIS A 972 -16.46 -8.75 -31.38
N ASN A 973 -15.83 -9.71 -30.70
CA ASN A 973 -14.67 -10.55 -31.05
C ASN A 973 -13.25 -9.98 -30.86
N THR A 974 -12.62 -10.38 -29.75
CA THR A 974 -11.24 -10.91 -29.67
C THR A 974 -10.14 -10.28 -30.55
N GLN A 975 -10.03 -8.96 -30.62
CA GLN A 975 -8.80 -8.31 -31.09
C GLN A 975 -8.24 -7.40 -29.99
N LYS A 976 -7.26 -7.91 -29.25
CA LYS A 976 -6.34 -7.07 -28.46
C LYS A 976 -5.71 -6.07 -29.43
N THR A 977 -5.87 -4.78 -29.17
CA THR A 977 -5.00 -3.75 -29.74
C THR A 977 -3.59 -4.01 -29.22
N PHE A 978 -2.72 -4.53 -30.08
CA PHE A 978 -1.31 -4.72 -29.75
C PHE A 978 -0.62 -3.35 -29.78
N ASP A 979 -0.11 -2.89 -28.63
CA ASP A 979 0.62 -1.62 -28.45
C ASP A 979 1.78 -1.54 -29.45
N ASN A 980 1.58 -0.75 -30.53
CA ASN A 980 2.58 -0.57 -31.58
C ASN A 980 3.38 0.71 -31.32
N GLY A 981 4.38 0.59 -30.44
CA GLY A 981 5.48 1.56 -30.34
C GLY A 981 6.21 1.75 -31.68
N TYR A 982 7.12 2.71 -31.74
CA TYR A 982 7.86 3.04 -32.97
C TYR A 982 9.36 2.99 -32.74
N TYR A 983 10.08 2.76 -33.83
CA TYR A 983 11.54 2.82 -33.86
C TYR A 983 11.99 4.14 -34.49
N GLU A 984 12.98 4.78 -33.88
CA GLU A 984 13.59 6.02 -34.38
C GLU A 984 15.11 5.89 -34.39
N VAL A 985 15.74 6.31 -35.48
CA VAL A 985 17.21 6.35 -35.59
C VAL A 985 17.69 7.71 -35.08
N LEU A 986 18.46 7.72 -34.00
CA LEU A 986 19.02 8.97 -33.43
C LEU A 986 20.40 9.30 -34.00
N LYS A 987 21.24 8.27 -34.22
CA LYS A 987 22.57 8.41 -34.83
C LYS A 987 22.77 7.28 -35.84
N PHE A 988 22.86 7.62 -37.12
CA PHE A 988 23.18 6.63 -38.16
C PHE A 988 24.70 6.37 -38.18
N PRO A 989 25.18 5.17 -38.55
CA PRO A 989 26.60 4.82 -38.45
C PRO A 989 27.54 5.81 -39.17
N GLU A 990 28.34 6.50 -38.38
CA GLU A 990 29.40 7.43 -38.78
C GLU A 990 30.68 7.10 -38.00
N ALA A 991 31.85 7.30 -38.61
CA ALA A 991 33.13 7.17 -37.91
C ALA A 991 33.35 8.40 -37.02
N ALA A 992 33.95 8.22 -35.84
CA ALA A 992 34.28 9.34 -34.95
C ALA A 992 35.12 10.40 -35.68
N ALA A 993 34.89 11.69 -35.41
CA ALA A 993 35.40 12.81 -36.20
C ALA A 993 36.94 12.85 -36.37
N LYS A 994 37.70 12.21 -35.46
CA LYS A 994 39.17 12.11 -35.55
C LYS A 994 39.68 11.02 -36.51
N ASP A 995 38.86 10.04 -36.86
CA ASP A 995 39.27 8.84 -37.62
C ASP A 995 38.54 8.73 -38.99
N ALA A 996 37.71 9.72 -39.33
CA ALA A 996 36.81 9.67 -40.48
C ALA A 996 37.52 9.63 -41.86
N SER A 997 38.78 10.07 -41.93
CA SER A 997 39.62 10.03 -43.14
C SER A 997 40.28 8.69 -43.41
N GLU A 998 40.37 7.79 -42.42
CA GLU A 998 41.10 6.52 -42.55
C GLU A 998 40.20 5.37 -43.03
N LEU A 999 38.91 5.34 -42.65
CA LEU A 999 38.03 4.21 -42.93
C LEU A 999 37.64 4.09 -44.43
N GLU A 1000 37.77 2.89 -45.02
CA GLU A 1000 37.42 2.67 -46.42
C GLU A 1000 35.91 2.84 -46.69
N LYS A 1001 35.54 3.27 -47.90
CA LYS A 1001 34.14 3.42 -48.32
C LYS A 1001 33.33 2.12 -48.15
N ALA A 1002 33.97 0.96 -48.34
CA ALA A 1002 33.36 -0.35 -48.20
C ALA A 1002 33.05 -0.72 -46.73
N GLU A 1003 33.89 -0.30 -45.78
CA GLU A 1003 33.71 -0.54 -44.34
C GLU A 1003 32.60 0.33 -43.78
N LYS A 1004 32.53 1.60 -44.21
CA LYS A 1004 31.40 2.51 -43.89
C LYS A 1004 30.08 1.93 -44.40
N GLU A 1005 30.06 1.42 -45.63
CA GLU A 1005 28.88 0.76 -46.19
C GLU A 1005 28.50 -0.51 -45.42
N THR A 1006 29.49 -1.31 -45.02
CA THR A 1006 29.28 -2.53 -44.23
C THR A 1006 28.66 -2.25 -42.86
N ALA A 1007 29.17 -1.24 -42.13
CA ALA A 1007 28.63 -0.82 -40.84
C ALA A 1007 27.16 -0.36 -40.94
N ARG A 1008 26.84 0.44 -41.98
CA ARG A 1008 25.47 0.92 -42.26
C ARG A 1008 24.51 -0.22 -42.56
N MET A 1009 24.97 -1.22 -43.32
CA MET A 1009 24.19 -2.42 -43.57
C MET A 1009 23.97 -3.24 -42.30
N LYS A 1010 25.00 -3.50 -41.48
CA LYS A 1010 24.87 -4.23 -40.21
C LYS A 1010 23.89 -3.53 -39.27
N PHE A 1011 23.96 -2.19 -39.16
CA PHE A 1011 23.01 -1.40 -38.37
C PHE A 1011 21.56 -1.58 -38.83
N GLY A 1012 21.31 -1.45 -40.15
CA GLY A 1012 19.98 -1.68 -40.72
C GLY A 1012 19.44 -3.08 -40.43
N LEU A 1013 20.31 -4.10 -40.49
CA LEU A 1013 19.95 -5.47 -40.16
C LEU A 1013 19.68 -5.67 -38.66
N THR A 1014 20.50 -5.09 -37.77
CA THR A 1014 20.28 -5.11 -36.32
C THR A 1014 18.93 -4.50 -35.93
N LEU A 1015 18.59 -3.33 -36.48
CA LEU A 1015 17.29 -2.70 -36.24
C LEU A 1015 16.16 -3.61 -36.73
N ALA A 1016 16.30 -4.19 -37.93
CA ALA A 1016 15.28 -5.09 -38.48
C ALA A 1016 15.08 -6.34 -37.62
N ILE A 1017 16.16 -6.95 -37.13
CA ILE A 1017 16.10 -8.11 -36.22
C ILE A 1017 15.46 -7.71 -34.89
N GLN A 1018 15.87 -6.58 -34.29
CA GLN A 1018 15.31 -6.08 -33.03
C GLN A 1018 13.80 -5.81 -33.15
N ALA A 1019 13.38 -5.19 -34.26
CA ALA A 1019 11.97 -4.90 -34.53
C ALA A 1019 11.11 -6.16 -34.66
N LEU A 1020 11.68 -7.26 -35.16
CA LEU A 1020 11.00 -8.56 -35.20
C LEU A 1020 11.06 -9.29 -33.86
N ALA A 1021 12.17 -9.18 -33.12
CA ALA A 1021 12.36 -9.85 -31.85
C ALA A 1021 11.27 -9.48 -30.83
N GLY A 1022 10.91 -8.19 -30.77
CA GLY A 1022 9.92 -7.66 -29.83
C GLY A 1022 8.46 -7.92 -30.20
N LYS A 1023 8.16 -8.53 -31.37
CA LYS A 1023 6.80 -8.70 -31.86
C LYS A 1023 6.19 -10.06 -31.46
N SER A 1024 4.98 -10.02 -30.90
CA SER A 1024 4.17 -11.18 -30.56
C SER A 1024 3.31 -11.70 -31.73
N VAL A 1025 3.16 -10.89 -32.78
CA VAL A 1025 2.46 -11.23 -34.03
C VAL A 1025 3.38 -10.91 -35.19
N LEU A 1026 3.35 -11.75 -36.23
CA LEU A 1026 4.07 -11.47 -37.47
C LEU A 1026 3.64 -10.11 -38.03
N PRO A 1027 4.59 -9.29 -38.51
CA PRO A 1027 4.27 -8.03 -39.16
C PRO A 1027 3.27 -8.25 -40.30
N SER A 1028 2.22 -7.44 -40.33
CA SER A 1028 1.22 -7.44 -41.40
C SER A 1028 0.73 -6.02 -41.66
N ARG A 1029 -0.15 -5.84 -42.66
CA ARG A 1029 -0.81 -4.56 -42.91
C ARG A 1029 -1.56 -4.03 -41.68
N ASP A 1030 -2.17 -4.91 -40.91
CA ASP A 1030 -2.95 -4.57 -39.71
C ASP A 1030 -2.06 -4.37 -38.48
N TYR A 1031 -0.86 -4.96 -38.49
CA TYR A 1031 0.13 -4.87 -37.41
C TYR A 1031 1.52 -4.46 -37.94
N PRO A 1032 1.67 -3.23 -38.48
CA PRO A 1032 2.90 -2.85 -39.16
C PRO A 1032 4.05 -2.57 -38.17
N ILE A 1033 5.27 -2.68 -38.67
CA ILE A 1033 6.47 -2.13 -38.03
C ILE A 1033 6.52 -0.63 -38.36
N ARG A 1034 6.59 0.22 -37.33
CA ARG A 1034 6.59 1.68 -37.50
C ARG A 1034 8.00 2.23 -37.33
N ILE A 1035 8.47 2.95 -38.34
CA ILE A 1035 9.75 3.65 -38.33
C ILE A 1035 9.45 5.15 -38.44
N HIS A 1036 9.89 5.93 -37.45
CA HIS A 1036 9.63 7.35 -37.33
C HIS A 1036 10.89 8.16 -37.61
N HIS A 1037 10.75 9.19 -38.44
CA HIS A 1037 11.84 10.07 -38.88
C HIS A 1037 13.02 9.31 -39.55
N GLY A 1038 13.93 10.07 -40.15
CA GLY A 1038 15.12 9.52 -40.81
C GLY A 1038 15.41 10.19 -42.15
N LYS A 1039 16.70 10.42 -42.42
CA LYS A 1039 17.18 10.94 -43.70
C LYS A 1039 16.99 9.87 -44.79
N ARG A 1040 16.90 10.30 -46.04
CA ARG A 1040 16.69 9.42 -47.21
C ARG A 1040 17.68 8.25 -47.25
N GLU A 1041 18.95 8.49 -46.94
CA GLU A 1041 19.99 7.45 -46.94
C GLU A 1041 19.78 6.39 -45.85
N GLU A 1042 19.42 6.80 -44.64
CA GLU A 1042 19.20 5.92 -43.48
C GLU A 1042 18.06 4.94 -43.74
N LEU A 1043 16.95 5.48 -44.26
CA LEU A 1043 15.75 4.71 -44.58
C LEU A 1043 15.99 3.69 -45.71
N VAL A 1044 16.89 3.97 -46.66
CA VAL A 1044 17.26 3.01 -47.72
C VAL A 1044 17.85 1.74 -47.12
N TYR A 1045 18.79 1.85 -46.18
CA TYR A 1045 19.45 0.69 -45.57
C TYR A 1045 18.50 -0.08 -44.64
N VAL A 1046 17.73 0.62 -43.81
CA VAL A 1046 16.78 0.00 -42.88
C VAL A 1046 15.69 -0.76 -43.64
N LEU A 1047 15.08 -0.16 -44.66
CA LEU A 1047 14.05 -0.85 -45.47
C LEU A 1047 14.61 -1.98 -46.32
N ALA A 1048 15.83 -1.84 -46.84
CA ALA A 1048 16.50 -2.90 -47.57
C ALA A 1048 16.75 -4.13 -46.67
N ALA A 1049 17.13 -3.91 -45.40
CA ALA A 1049 17.30 -4.97 -44.42
C ALA A 1049 15.99 -5.69 -44.08
N PHE A 1050 14.91 -4.96 -43.80
CA PHE A 1050 13.58 -5.57 -43.59
C PHE A 1050 13.12 -6.40 -44.78
N LYS A 1051 13.31 -5.91 -46.01
CA LYS A 1051 12.97 -6.64 -47.24
C LYS A 1051 13.83 -7.90 -47.44
N ALA A 1052 15.11 -7.86 -47.06
CA ALA A 1052 16.00 -9.01 -47.15
C ALA A 1052 15.61 -10.10 -46.13
N LEU A 1053 15.34 -9.69 -44.89
CA LEU A 1053 14.93 -10.57 -43.80
C LEU A 1053 13.56 -11.21 -44.08
N GLY A 1054 12.56 -10.40 -44.48
CA GLY A 1054 11.22 -10.87 -44.81
C GLY A 1054 11.15 -11.90 -45.95
N LYS A 1055 12.06 -11.83 -46.94
CA LYS A 1055 12.17 -12.84 -48.02
C LYS A 1055 12.88 -14.12 -47.59
N SER A 1056 13.82 -14.01 -46.65
CA SER A 1056 14.67 -15.11 -46.20
C SER A 1056 13.98 -15.99 -45.15
N LEU A 1057 12.96 -15.47 -44.47
CA LEU A 1057 12.11 -16.24 -43.58
C LEU A 1057 11.32 -17.35 -44.33
N PRO A 1058 11.04 -18.49 -43.67
CA PRO A 1058 10.23 -19.57 -44.23
C PRO A 1058 8.79 -19.10 -44.48
N LYS A 1059 8.06 -19.77 -45.37
CA LYS A 1059 6.76 -19.28 -45.90
C LYS A 1059 5.75 -18.86 -44.83
N ASN A 1060 5.74 -19.51 -43.67
CA ASN A 1060 4.84 -19.24 -42.54
C ASN A 1060 5.25 -18.05 -41.67
N LEU A 1061 6.45 -17.46 -41.86
CA LEU A 1061 6.98 -16.32 -41.13
C LEU A 1061 7.32 -15.11 -42.04
N ARG A 1062 7.00 -15.18 -43.34
CA ARG A 1062 7.30 -14.10 -44.30
C ARG A 1062 6.40 -12.88 -44.10
N PHE A 1063 6.96 -11.69 -44.30
CA PHE A 1063 6.22 -10.43 -44.34
C PHE A 1063 6.73 -9.56 -45.50
N GLY A 1064 5.84 -8.75 -46.08
CA GLY A 1064 6.13 -7.87 -47.21
C GLY A 1064 6.18 -6.39 -46.84
N ASN A 1065 6.27 -5.53 -47.86
CA ASN A 1065 6.41 -4.07 -47.70
C ASN A 1065 5.18 -3.44 -47.03
N GLU A 1066 4.00 -4.02 -47.26
CA GLU A 1066 2.75 -3.63 -46.65
C GLU A 1066 2.74 -3.76 -45.12
N SER A 1067 3.73 -4.46 -44.56
CA SER A 1067 3.90 -4.69 -43.12
C SER A 1067 4.83 -3.67 -42.46
N ILE A 1068 5.31 -2.65 -43.19
CA ILE A 1068 6.23 -1.62 -42.71
C ILE A 1068 5.65 -0.24 -43.02
N GLN A 1069 5.54 0.61 -42.01
CA GLN A 1069 5.02 1.97 -42.10
C GLN A 1069 6.15 2.97 -41.77
N VAL A 1070 6.41 3.89 -42.69
CA VAL A 1070 7.43 4.95 -42.56
C VAL A 1070 6.74 6.31 -42.61
N SER A 1071 7.04 7.21 -41.67
CA SER A 1071 6.38 8.54 -41.59
C SER A 1071 6.94 9.61 -42.55
N SER A 1072 7.93 9.27 -43.38
CA SER A 1072 8.59 10.21 -44.31
C SER A 1072 7.93 10.25 -45.70
N LYS A 1073 7.67 11.45 -46.21
CA LYS A 1073 7.14 11.69 -47.58
C LYS A 1073 8.13 11.26 -48.68
N ASP A 1074 9.43 11.22 -48.38
CA ASP A 1074 10.49 10.89 -49.35
C ASP A 1074 10.55 9.39 -49.71
N ALA A 1075 10.03 8.53 -48.83
CA ALA A 1075 10.02 7.07 -48.99
C ALA A 1075 9.12 6.58 -50.15
N LEU A 1076 8.37 7.49 -50.79
CA LEU A 1076 7.43 7.20 -51.87
C LEU A 1076 8.00 7.46 -53.28
N SER A 1077 9.19 8.07 -53.42
CA SER A 1077 9.79 8.39 -54.73
C SER A 1077 10.34 7.16 -55.46
N GLU A 1078 10.30 7.13 -56.80
CA GLU A 1078 10.83 6.00 -57.61
C GLU A 1078 12.34 5.80 -57.43
N GLN A 1079 13.10 6.89 -57.41
CA GLN A 1079 14.55 6.84 -57.14
C GLN A 1079 14.88 6.23 -55.76
N PHE A 1080 14.00 6.40 -54.76
CA PHE A 1080 14.17 5.78 -53.45
C PHE A 1080 13.92 4.26 -53.50
N LYS A 1081 12.90 3.83 -54.25
CA LYS A 1081 12.60 2.40 -54.48
C LYS A 1081 13.76 1.70 -55.19
N GLU A 1082 14.35 2.32 -56.20
CA GLU A 1082 15.53 1.81 -56.93
C GLU A 1082 16.74 1.68 -56.00
N ALA A 1083 17.04 2.71 -55.21
CA ALA A 1083 18.13 2.68 -54.23
C ALA A 1083 17.94 1.58 -53.17
N THR A 1084 16.71 1.41 -52.66
CA THR A 1084 16.39 0.32 -51.72
C THR A 1084 16.54 -1.06 -52.36
N ALA A 1085 16.14 -1.22 -53.62
CA ALA A 1085 16.30 -2.48 -54.34
C ALA A 1085 17.78 -2.83 -54.59
N ALA A 1086 18.61 -1.83 -54.90
CA ALA A 1086 20.05 -1.99 -55.04
C ALA A 1086 20.71 -2.40 -53.72
N ALA A 1087 20.39 -1.72 -52.62
CA ALA A 1087 20.87 -2.08 -51.28
C ALA A 1087 20.40 -3.48 -50.85
N GLN A 1088 19.14 -3.85 -51.12
CA GLN A 1088 18.59 -5.17 -50.82
C GLN A 1088 19.40 -6.29 -51.49
N LYS A 1089 19.82 -6.12 -52.74
CA LYS A 1089 20.65 -7.10 -53.44
C LYS A 1089 22.01 -7.30 -52.75
N LYS A 1090 22.55 -6.30 -52.05
CA LYS A 1090 23.79 -6.40 -51.29
C LYS A 1090 23.61 -7.21 -50.00
N PHE A 1091 22.48 -7.08 -49.30
CA PHE A 1091 22.16 -7.87 -48.09
C PHE A 1091 22.06 -9.39 -48.36
N LEU A 1092 21.76 -9.78 -49.60
CA LEU A 1092 21.64 -11.17 -50.01
C LEU A 1092 22.99 -11.78 -50.48
N LYS A 1093 24.10 -11.06 -50.31
CA LYS A 1093 25.47 -11.53 -50.58
C LYS A 1093 26.22 -11.81 -49.26
N ASP A 1094 27.30 -12.58 -49.31
CA ASP A 1094 28.17 -12.84 -48.17
C ASP A 1094 28.93 -11.54 -47.82
N PRO A 1095 28.98 -11.06 -46.55
CA PRO A 1095 28.83 -11.76 -45.27
C PRO A 1095 27.45 -11.68 -44.57
N PHE A 1096 26.49 -10.91 -45.10
CA PHE A 1096 25.21 -10.66 -44.41
C PHE A 1096 24.25 -11.85 -44.44
N LYS A 1097 24.38 -12.70 -45.46
CA LYS A 1097 23.59 -13.92 -45.63
C LYS A 1097 23.71 -14.86 -44.42
N ALA A 1098 24.90 -15.03 -43.86
CA ALA A 1098 25.13 -15.87 -42.68
C ALA A 1098 24.41 -15.33 -41.43
N MET A 1099 24.46 -14.02 -41.21
CA MET A 1099 23.75 -13.36 -40.11
C MET A 1099 22.22 -13.50 -40.27
N ILE A 1100 21.69 -13.27 -41.47
CA ILE A 1100 20.26 -13.45 -41.78
C ILE A 1100 19.84 -14.91 -41.56
N GLN A 1101 20.66 -15.87 -41.98
CA GLN A 1101 20.38 -17.31 -41.82
C GLN A 1101 20.37 -17.71 -40.35
N SER A 1102 21.40 -17.34 -39.58
CA SER A 1102 21.48 -17.63 -38.13
C SER A 1102 20.28 -17.06 -37.37
N CYS A 1103 19.92 -15.80 -37.63
CA CYS A 1103 18.73 -15.19 -37.03
C CYS A 1103 17.44 -15.90 -37.45
N THR A 1104 17.33 -16.30 -38.72
CA THR A 1104 16.15 -17.02 -39.24
C THR A 1104 15.98 -18.38 -38.57
N GLU A 1105 17.06 -19.13 -38.37
CA GLU A 1105 17.06 -20.44 -37.70
C GLU A 1105 16.64 -20.30 -36.22
N GLN A 1106 17.19 -19.32 -35.50
CA GLN A 1106 16.81 -19.08 -34.10
C GLN A 1106 15.37 -18.53 -33.96
N MET A 1107 14.91 -17.68 -34.88
CA MET A 1107 13.52 -17.23 -34.91
C MET A 1107 12.56 -18.40 -35.19
N GLN A 1108 12.93 -19.33 -36.07
CA GLN A 1108 12.13 -20.54 -36.31
C GLN A 1108 12.04 -21.43 -35.08
N ALA A 1109 13.17 -21.65 -34.38
CA ALA A 1109 13.21 -22.40 -33.13
C ALA A 1109 12.31 -21.75 -32.06
N ARG A 1110 12.32 -20.42 -31.97
CA ARG A 1110 11.41 -19.65 -31.09
C ARG A 1110 9.94 -19.83 -31.47
N HIS A 1111 9.60 -20.06 -32.73
CA HIS A 1111 8.22 -20.36 -33.13
C HIS A 1111 7.89 -21.87 -33.16
N ALA A 1112 8.81 -22.74 -32.73
CA ALA A 1112 8.63 -24.20 -32.75
C ALA A 1112 7.70 -24.68 -31.61
N PRO A 1113 6.70 -25.54 -31.90
CA PRO A 1113 5.61 -25.83 -30.97
C PRO A 1113 5.86 -26.99 -29.97
N GLU A 1114 7.02 -27.67 -29.97
CA GLU A 1114 7.12 -29.02 -29.38
C GLU A 1114 6.90 -29.09 -27.86
N GLN A 1115 7.53 -28.21 -27.07
CA GLN A 1115 7.32 -28.19 -25.61
C GLN A 1115 5.93 -27.62 -25.23
N HIS A 1116 5.43 -26.63 -25.99
CA HIS A 1116 4.09 -26.08 -25.81
C HIS A 1116 2.98 -27.10 -26.16
N LYS A 1117 3.22 -27.97 -27.15
CA LYS A 1117 2.29 -29.03 -27.54
C LYS A 1117 2.13 -30.05 -26.41
N LYS A 1118 3.21 -30.40 -25.70
CA LYS A 1118 3.14 -31.31 -24.54
C LYS A 1118 2.29 -30.72 -23.41
N VAL A 1119 2.51 -29.45 -23.05
CA VAL A 1119 1.71 -28.76 -22.02
C VAL A 1119 0.25 -28.63 -22.46
N SER A 1120 0.00 -28.14 -23.68
CA SER A 1120 -1.36 -27.96 -24.19
C SER A 1120 -2.13 -29.28 -24.32
N GLN A 1121 -1.46 -30.36 -24.73
CA GLN A 1121 -2.10 -31.68 -24.88
C GLN A 1121 -2.45 -32.24 -23.49
N ALA A 1122 -1.49 -32.24 -22.55
CA ALA A 1122 -1.72 -32.68 -21.18
C ALA A 1122 -2.83 -31.85 -20.51
N SER A 1123 -2.79 -30.52 -20.62
CA SER A 1123 -3.82 -29.59 -20.11
C SER A 1123 -5.21 -29.94 -20.66
N SER A 1124 -5.33 -30.08 -21.98
CA SER A 1124 -6.61 -30.35 -22.63
C SER A 1124 -7.18 -31.74 -22.33
N GLU A 1125 -6.34 -32.77 -22.23
CA GLU A 1125 -6.75 -34.14 -21.92
C GLU A 1125 -7.15 -34.28 -20.45
N GLY A 1126 -6.42 -33.65 -19.53
CA GLY A 1126 -6.77 -33.57 -18.12
C GLY A 1126 -8.11 -32.86 -17.88
N VAL A 1127 -8.36 -31.74 -18.57
CA VAL A 1127 -9.64 -31.02 -18.52
C VAL A 1127 -10.81 -31.86 -19.05
N LYS A 1128 -10.62 -32.55 -20.20
CA LYS A 1128 -11.67 -33.42 -20.77
C LYS A 1128 -12.06 -34.54 -19.80
N PHE A 1129 -11.07 -35.17 -19.16
CA PHE A 1129 -11.32 -36.23 -18.20
C PHE A 1129 -11.97 -35.71 -16.91
N TYR A 1130 -11.56 -34.53 -16.42
CA TYR A 1130 -12.21 -33.88 -15.28
C TYR A 1130 -13.71 -33.65 -15.55
N LYS A 1131 -14.05 -33.10 -16.71
CA LYS A 1131 -15.44 -32.84 -17.09
C LYS A 1131 -16.28 -34.12 -17.21
N SER A 1132 -15.69 -35.27 -17.59
CA SER A 1132 -16.42 -36.52 -17.78
C SER A 1132 -16.51 -37.42 -16.54
N HIS A 1133 -15.51 -37.41 -15.64
CA HIS A 1133 -15.42 -38.38 -14.54
C HIS A 1133 -15.25 -37.78 -13.15
N MET A 1134 -14.74 -36.54 -13.03
CA MET A 1134 -14.52 -35.91 -11.72
C MET A 1134 -15.72 -35.14 -11.21
N LYS A 1135 -16.74 -34.89 -12.03
CA LYS A 1135 -17.96 -34.19 -11.62
C LYS A 1135 -18.65 -34.87 -10.42
N LYS A 1136 -18.73 -36.21 -10.44
CA LYS A 1136 -19.33 -36.97 -9.33
C LYS A 1136 -18.50 -36.87 -8.05
N TYR A 1137 -17.18 -37.01 -8.16
CA TYR A 1137 -16.27 -36.85 -7.00
C TYR A 1137 -16.28 -35.42 -6.47
N LYS A 1138 -16.42 -34.43 -7.35
CA LYS A 1138 -16.59 -33.03 -6.99
C LYS A 1138 -17.90 -32.82 -6.24
N GLU A 1139 -19.03 -33.34 -6.73
CA GLU A 1139 -20.32 -33.24 -6.03
C GLU A 1139 -20.27 -33.94 -4.65
N GLU A 1140 -19.60 -35.09 -4.55
CA GLU A 1140 -19.38 -35.79 -3.28
C GLU A 1140 -18.46 -35.00 -2.33
N ALA A 1141 -17.36 -34.44 -2.85
CA ALA A 1141 -16.44 -33.60 -2.08
C ALA A 1141 -17.10 -32.29 -1.64
N GLU A 1142 -17.84 -31.61 -2.51
CA GLU A 1142 -18.60 -30.39 -2.21
C GLU A 1142 -19.69 -30.66 -1.16
N LYS A 1143 -20.39 -31.80 -1.26
CA LYS A 1143 -21.36 -32.22 -0.24
C LYS A 1143 -20.69 -32.43 1.11
N ARG A 1144 -19.55 -33.14 1.16
CA ARG A 1144 -18.77 -33.31 2.40
C ARG A 1144 -18.24 -31.98 2.94
N GLN A 1145 -17.66 -31.13 2.09
CA GLN A 1145 -17.17 -29.80 2.45
C GLN A 1145 -18.27 -28.91 3.01
N SER A 1146 -19.48 -28.99 2.47
CA SER A 1146 -20.63 -28.22 2.98
C SER A 1146 -21.07 -28.62 4.39
N ILE A 1147 -20.61 -29.78 4.88
CA ILE A 1147 -20.98 -30.35 6.19
C ILE A 1147 -19.80 -30.31 7.16
N GLU A 1148 -18.61 -30.73 6.73
CA GLU A 1148 -17.42 -30.94 7.58
C GLU A 1148 -16.31 -29.92 7.31
N GLY A 1149 -16.37 -29.18 6.20
CA GLY A 1149 -15.25 -28.39 5.68
C GLY A 1149 -14.26 -29.22 4.84
N PRO A 1150 -13.19 -28.60 4.30
CA PRO A 1150 -12.16 -29.30 3.56
C PRO A 1150 -11.41 -30.29 4.46
N THR A 1151 -11.08 -31.47 3.91
CA THR A 1151 -10.38 -32.52 4.64
C THR A 1151 -8.92 -32.13 4.88
N GLU A 1152 -8.43 -32.28 6.11
CA GLU A 1152 -7.00 -32.12 6.41
C GLU A 1152 -6.16 -33.04 5.53
N ILE A 1153 -5.23 -32.44 4.80
CA ILE A 1153 -4.29 -33.16 3.95
C ILE A 1153 -3.23 -33.77 4.87
N PRO A 1154 -3.04 -35.10 4.89
CA PRO A 1154 -2.01 -35.72 5.72
C PRO A 1154 -0.63 -35.19 5.32
N ILE A 1155 0.01 -34.40 6.18
CA ILE A 1155 1.33 -33.82 5.90
C ILE A 1155 2.42 -34.82 6.32
N GLN A 1156 3.16 -35.32 5.35
CA GLN A 1156 4.62 -35.48 5.47
C GLN A 1156 5.30 -34.75 4.30
N ALA A 1157 5.36 -33.42 4.39
CA ALA A 1157 6.42 -32.56 3.84
C ALA A 1157 6.05 -31.08 4.05
N LYS A 1158 6.23 -30.56 5.27
CA LYS A 1158 6.68 -29.17 5.44
C LYS A 1158 8.20 -29.23 5.47
N ARG A 1159 8.83 -28.81 4.37
CA ARG A 1159 10.19 -28.28 4.38
C ARG A 1159 10.12 -26.84 3.94
#